data_AF-A0A1Y2U1R6-F1
#
_entry.id   AF-A0A1Y2U1R6-F1
#
_cell.length_a   1.000
_cell.length_b   1.000
_cell.length_c   1.000
_cell.angle_alpha   90.00
_cell.angle_beta   90.00
_cell.angle_gamma   90.00
#
_symmetry.space_group_name_H-M   'P 1'
#
loop_
_entity.id
_entity.type
_entity.pdbx_description
1 polymer ?
#
loop_
_entity_poly.entity_id
_entity_poly.type
_entity_poly.pdbx_seq_one_letter_code
_entity_poly.pdbx_strand_id
1 'polypeptide(L)'
;MDVHLLVYDLSNGLAKQLSLGLLGFQLDAIYHTSIEFQGMEYVYDGGINVIRPGTSHLGPPLERIYLGQTQLPMEVIKEYLDSLREIYTPQAYDLFRHNCNNFSNDFAMFLLGKGIPSHIANMPQAVLDSPFGRMLQPQLTRMVEERKAQQGGLLGIQSNGQPLTNGTASTGGYRNPSVRIVNNLTELEQTLDAARNHCAIVFFTMASCGPCKALYPLYDSLAAEHGDKVTLIKVDTSMAFDVARKYSITATPTFITFVRGKQEERWMGADPARLKGTVSLLAQMSGPNHPHRLLKTRNFASVELKPMLYEKIPPFHKLLDKLGPTADEPSVQGVKQFIELRSKEGPAEAPLPDLQAFSNFLRSSVNNLPREVLFAAVDLFRCALVDPRLSGYFAEEQGHETVIALLDAVNKQPDCPYALRLVTLHMACNLFSSHLYATQILEHPQLRSAITQLISSSFLDDSHSNIRVAAALLLFNVAIANSQRRLESGDALPEEDQVELAASVLEAISQEDKSKEALGGMLLALGFLVYCMPMDGELIDLLRSMDAQGIVLAKKKQLPDALGLKRICRTKDLIDDICKTLTGMLDPRLMPLPNMRAIHSSASTPSLRSRDGTLPPYMRMDTGGNVRVVVRVRAFLPREIERGAECLISMDPITQMTTLHVPNDGDPANAKAKSRKVIEEKSFTFDNSFWSHDTRDRHYAHQEDVYNSLGEEFLDHNFEGYHTCIFAYGQTGSGKSYTMMGTPDQPGLIPRTCEDLFQRIEAAQNETPNISYHVRASYFEVYNEHVRDLLVPVSPNQPPYYLKIRESPTEGPYVKDLTEVPVRSLNEILRYMTAGDRSRTTASTKMNDTSSRSHAVFTIMLKQIHHDMETDETTERSSRIRLVDLAGSERAKSTEATGARLREGSNINKSLTTLGRVIAALADPKQQRPGKRSRDIVPYRDSILTWLLKDSLGGNSKTAMIACISPSDYEETLSTLRYADQAKRIRTRAVVNQDHISTAERDAQIEAMAEEIRLLQLSVSDSRRREKETKESEERLEEYQNRVAAMQRMMEERSLVAEGKIRSLQTENEALRLHLKLALDSLKNPIPEVVVKENQSDEVVDKENAKADEGKGQSRRQSLVDEAYYGEDDGYESEVYEEKANDVQDYMHELLEDLALFRRKISDDKGRFLDDGSRHPLGVRVNI
;
A
#
# COMPACT_ATOMS: atom_id res chain seq x y z
N MET A 1 33.38 4.72 22.32
CA MET A 1 32.49 5.91 22.29
C MET A 1 31.58 5.83 23.50
N ASP A 2 31.50 6.88 24.31
CA ASP A 2 30.62 6.89 25.48
C ASP A 2 29.15 7.03 25.06
N VAL A 3 28.29 6.16 25.61
CA VAL A 3 26.85 6.11 25.35
C VAL A 3 26.13 6.51 26.63
N HIS A 4 25.27 7.53 26.53
CA HIS A 4 24.47 8.05 27.62
C HIS A 4 22.98 7.97 27.27
N LEU A 5 22.14 7.72 28.26
CA LEU A 5 20.69 7.87 28.19
C LEU A 5 20.34 9.27 28.70
N LEU A 6 19.65 10.05 27.87
CA LEU A 6 19.05 11.32 28.29
C LEU A 6 17.59 11.05 28.69
N VAL A 7 17.22 11.49 29.89
CA VAL A 7 15.89 11.28 30.46
C VAL A 7 15.20 12.62 30.62
N TYR A 8 13.96 12.74 30.12
CA TYR A 8 13.13 13.93 30.16
C TYR A 8 11.80 13.62 30.86
N ASP A 9 11.21 14.61 31.53
CA ASP A 9 9.86 14.51 32.10
C ASP A 9 8.86 15.27 31.24
N LEU A 10 8.00 14.55 30.52
CA LEU A 10 6.93 15.15 29.71
C LEU A 10 5.84 15.83 30.55
N SER A 11 5.79 15.56 31.87
CA SER A 11 4.78 16.11 32.77
C SER A 11 5.17 17.44 33.43
N ASN A 12 6.44 17.87 33.32
CA ASN A 12 6.98 19.03 34.03
C ASN A 12 6.65 19.04 35.55
N GLY A 13 6.78 17.88 36.21
CA GLY A 13 6.50 17.68 37.63
C GLY A 13 5.03 17.37 37.98
N LEU A 14 4.09 17.46 37.04
CA LEU A 14 2.66 17.19 37.31
C LEU A 14 2.41 15.72 37.65
N ALA A 15 3.16 14.78 37.07
CA ALA A 15 3.04 13.36 37.40
C ALA A 15 3.32 13.10 38.89
N LYS A 16 4.31 13.80 39.45
CA LYS A 16 4.67 13.69 40.87
C LYS A 16 3.59 14.21 41.82
N GLN A 17 2.76 15.13 41.36
CA GLN A 17 1.67 15.70 42.18
C GLN A 17 0.37 14.90 42.08
N LEU A 18 0.08 14.28 40.92
CA LEU A 18 -1.24 13.71 40.61
C LEU A 18 -1.28 12.17 40.59
N SER A 19 -0.14 11.50 40.36
CA SER A 19 -0.09 10.04 40.18
C SER A 19 -0.67 9.25 41.35
N LEU A 20 -0.30 9.59 42.60
CA LEU A 20 -0.77 8.88 43.78
C LEU A 20 -2.29 8.89 43.93
N GLY A 21 -2.94 10.02 43.57
CA GLY A 21 -4.40 10.17 43.64
C GLY A 21 -5.16 9.58 42.45
N LEU A 22 -4.52 9.46 41.28
CA LEU A 22 -5.17 9.00 40.05
C LEU A 22 -4.88 7.52 39.71
N LEU A 23 -3.66 7.06 39.93
CA LEU A 23 -3.19 5.71 39.58
C LEU A 23 -3.09 4.77 40.80
N GLY A 24 -3.17 5.32 42.02
CA GLY A 24 -3.00 4.57 43.27
C GLY A 24 -1.54 4.28 43.65
N PHE A 25 -0.58 4.75 42.86
CA PHE A 25 0.85 4.66 43.15
C PHE A 25 1.58 5.92 42.68
N GLN A 26 2.73 6.20 43.30
CA GLN A 26 3.54 7.37 43.01
C GLN A 26 4.39 7.15 41.73
N LEU A 27 4.22 8.03 40.74
CA LEU A 27 5.17 8.22 39.63
C LEU A 27 5.92 9.53 39.87
N ASP A 28 7.23 9.53 39.68
CA ASP A 28 8.05 10.74 39.81
C ASP A 28 8.03 11.63 38.56
N ALA A 29 7.85 11.05 37.37
CA ALA A 29 7.85 11.72 36.07
C ALA A 29 7.12 10.88 35.01
N ILE A 30 6.75 11.49 33.88
CA ILE A 30 6.43 10.76 32.63
C ILE A 30 7.70 10.73 31.78
N TYR A 31 8.47 9.66 31.92
CA TYR A 31 9.77 9.51 31.28
C TYR A 31 9.68 9.39 29.76
N HIS A 32 10.37 10.29 29.07
CA HIS A 32 10.76 10.19 27.67
C HIS A 32 12.29 10.05 27.60
N THR A 33 12.80 9.19 26.73
CA THR A 33 14.24 8.98 26.59
C THR A 33 14.77 9.14 25.17
N SER A 34 16.05 9.50 25.10
CA SER A 34 16.86 9.51 23.88
C SER A 34 18.30 9.07 24.19
N ILE A 35 19.04 8.60 23.17
CA ILE A 35 20.40 8.08 23.32
C ILE A 35 21.41 9.13 22.81
N GLU A 36 22.39 9.50 23.63
CA GLU A 36 23.48 10.41 23.28
C GLU A 36 24.81 9.65 23.13
N PHE A 37 25.46 9.83 21.97
CA PHE A 37 26.89 9.51 21.79
C PHE A 37 27.49 10.42 20.71
N GLN A 38 28.81 10.66 20.78
CA GLN A 38 29.52 11.65 19.96
C GLN A 38 28.92 13.07 19.95
N GLY A 39 28.20 13.48 21.01
CA GLY A 39 27.56 14.80 21.11
C GLY A 39 26.34 14.97 20.18
N MET A 40 25.80 13.87 19.65
CA MET A 40 24.54 13.82 18.92
C MET A 40 23.52 13.00 19.73
N GLU A 41 22.28 13.47 19.72
CA GLU A 41 21.14 12.86 20.40
C GLU A 41 20.25 12.17 19.37
N TYR A 42 19.95 10.90 19.60
CA TYR A 42 19.12 10.05 18.75
C TYR A 42 17.79 9.79 19.44
N VAL A 43 16.68 10.20 18.81
CA VAL A 43 15.34 10.20 19.42
C VAL A 43 14.29 9.76 18.39
N TYR A 44 13.30 9.00 18.84
CA TYR A 44 12.16 8.58 18.02
C TYR A 44 10.99 9.56 18.21
N ASP A 45 10.64 10.32 17.19
CA ASP A 45 9.48 11.22 17.20
C ASP A 45 8.87 11.31 15.79
N GLY A 46 7.85 10.50 15.52
CA GLY A 46 7.32 10.34 14.15
C GLY A 46 8.35 9.72 13.18
N GLY A 47 9.40 9.07 13.71
CA GLY A 47 10.55 8.59 12.95
C GLY A 47 11.85 8.81 13.72
N ILE A 48 12.92 8.13 13.32
CA ILE A 48 14.24 8.28 13.97
C ILE A 48 14.86 9.61 13.55
N ASN A 49 14.99 10.52 14.51
CA ASN A 49 15.58 11.84 14.37
C ASN A 49 16.95 11.91 15.05
N VAL A 50 17.84 12.73 14.49
CA VAL A 50 19.15 13.04 15.07
C VAL A 50 19.24 14.54 15.29
N ILE A 51 19.45 14.94 16.53
CA ILE A 51 19.54 16.35 16.98
C ILE A 51 20.77 16.56 17.85
N ARG A 52 20.97 17.77 18.36
CA ARG A 52 21.99 18.04 19.40
C ARG A 52 21.33 17.99 20.78
N PRO A 53 21.99 17.43 21.80
CA PRO A 53 21.51 17.42 23.18
C PRO A 53 20.94 18.78 23.61
N GLY A 54 19.68 18.78 24.05
CA GLY A 54 19.01 19.99 24.57
C GLY A 54 18.62 21.04 23.51
N THR A 55 18.61 20.69 22.21
CA THR A 55 18.07 21.55 21.14
C THR A 55 16.61 21.28 20.78
N SER A 56 15.98 20.29 21.44
CA SER A 56 14.54 20.06 21.37
C SER A 56 13.77 21.05 22.26
N HIS A 57 12.46 21.19 21.99
CA HIS A 57 11.54 21.99 22.80
C HIS A 57 11.31 21.40 24.21
N LEU A 58 11.85 20.20 24.50
CA LEU A 58 11.80 19.55 25.82
C LEU A 58 12.75 20.22 26.83
N GLY A 59 13.68 21.07 26.38
CA GLY A 59 14.66 21.73 27.23
C GLY A 59 15.85 20.83 27.61
N PRO A 60 16.54 21.10 28.73
CA PRO A 60 17.63 20.25 29.21
C PRO A 60 17.10 18.92 29.78
N PRO A 61 17.83 17.81 29.66
CA PRO A 61 17.44 16.54 30.28
C PRO A 61 17.41 16.65 31.80
N LEU A 62 16.45 15.96 32.42
CA LEU A 62 16.32 15.82 33.87
C LEU A 62 17.48 15.00 34.45
N GLU A 63 17.85 13.93 33.75
CA GLU A 63 18.97 13.06 34.13
C GLU A 63 19.76 12.63 32.89
N ARG A 64 21.08 12.48 33.05
CA ARG A 64 22.01 11.99 32.04
C ARG A 64 22.72 10.75 32.59
N ILE A 65 22.17 9.58 32.30
CA ILE A 65 22.66 8.31 32.84
C ILE A 65 23.73 7.77 31.89
N TYR A 66 24.92 7.48 32.42
CA TYR A 66 25.97 6.81 31.66
C TYR A 66 25.66 5.30 31.55
N LEU A 67 25.47 4.78 30.34
CA LEU A 67 25.14 3.37 30.11
C LEU A 67 26.39 2.52 29.87
N GLY A 68 27.42 3.06 29.20
CA GLY A 68 28.67 2.35 28.91
C GLY A 68 29.45 2.91 27.72
N GLN A 69 30.41 2.14 27.22
CA GLN A 69 31.15 2.47 26.00
C GLN A 69 30.87 1.45 24.90
N THR A 70 30.50 1.93 23.72
CA THR A 70 30.44 1.11 22.50
C THR A 70 31.74 1.21 21.70
N GLN A 71 32.18 0.12 21.09
CA GLN A 71 33.34 0.08 20.19
C GLN A 71 32.96 0.00 18.70
N LEU A 72 31.66 -0.10 18.40
CA LEU A 72 31.14 -0.28 17.05
C LEU A 72 31.50 0.90 16.13
N PRO A 73 31.86 0.67 14.85
CA PRO A 73 32.06 1.73 13.87
C PRO A 73 30.79 2.56 13.64
N MET A 74 30.95 3.85 13.33
CA MET A 74 29.81 4.74 13.02
C MET A 74 29.03 4.31 11.77
N GLU A 75 29.65 3.57 10.85
CA GLU A 75 29.00 3.03 9.64
C GLU A 75 28.02 1.91 10.01
N VAL A 76 28.48 0.91 10.77
CA VAL A 76 27.66 -0.15 11.39
C VAL A 76 26.47 0.42 12.16
N ILE A 77 26.69 1.45 12.97
CA ILE A 77 25.62 2.09 13.76
C ILE A 77 24.57 2.77 12.86
N LYS A 78 24.99 3.40 11.74
CA LYS A 78 24.05 4.00 10.77
C LYS A 78 23.23 2.95 10.05
N GLU A 79 23.86 1.85 9.63
CA GLU A 79 23.21 0.75 8.94
C GLU A 79 22.18 0.05 9.84
N TYR A 80 22.49 -0.14 11.12
CA TYR A 80 21.51 -0.59 12.13
C TYR A 80 20.35 0.41 12.29
N LEU A 81 20.66 1.72 12.41
CA LEU A 81 19.62 2.75 12.49
C LEU A 81 18.74 2.81 11.23
N ASP A 82 19.29 2.51 10.06
CA ASP A 82 18.54 2.45 8.80
C ASP A 82 17.61 1.22 8.78
N SER A 83 18.03 0.06 9.29
CA SER A 83 17.12 -1.10 9.46
C SER A 83 16.00 -0.81 10.47
N LEU A 84 16.30 -0.09 11.55
CA LEU A 84 15.30 0.35 12.53
C LEU A 84 14.25 1.30 11.94
N ARG A 85 14.52 2.03 10.85
CA ARG A 85 13.53 2.93 10.22
C ARG A 85 12.36 2.19 9.57
N GLU A 86 12.50 0.91 9.22
CA GLU A 86 11.36 0.11 8.74
C GLU A 86 10.38 -0.24 9.88
N ILE A 87 10.86 -0.28 11.14
CA ILE A 87 10.06 -0.60 12.33
C ILE A 87 9.53 0.70 12.96
N TYR A 88 10.44 1.62 13.30
CA TYR A 88 10.17 2.92 13.94
C TYR A 88 9.68 3.97 12.93
N THR A 89 8.55 3.66 12.29
CA THR A 89 7.87 4.56 11.34
C THR A 89 6.97 5.57 12.04
N PRO A 90 6.63 6.71 11.40
CA PRO A 90 5.59 7.60 11.92
C PRO A 90 4.26 6.89 12.12
N GLN A 91 3.86 5.99 11.22
CA GLN A 91 2.59 5.27 11.33
C GLN A 91 2.56 4.40 12.60
N ALA A 92 3.62 3.64 12.86
CA ALA A 92 3.70 2.69 13.97
C ALA A 92 3.85 3.31 15.36
N TYR A 93 4.03 4.64 15.50
CA TYR A 93 4.17 5.26 16.83
C TYR A 93 2.90 5.06 17.67
N ASP A 94 3.05 4.38 18.83
CA ASP A 94 2.05 4.25 19.90
C ASP A 94 2.59 4.82 21.21
N LEU A 95 1.74 5.44 22.04
CA LEU A 95 2.18 6.09 23.28
C LEU A 95 2.69 5.09 24.33
N PHE A 96 2.11 3.90 24.41
CA PHE A 96 2.32 2.95 25.50
C PHE A 96 3.27 1.82 25.12
N ARG A 97 3.12 1.25 23.91
CA ARG A 97 3.78 0.00 23.50
C ARG A 97 4.94 0.18 22.52
N HIS A 98 4.91 1.24 21.70
CA HIS A 98 5.92 1.49 20.68
C HIS A 98 6.29 2.97 20.61
N ASN A 99 7.04 3.41 21.64
CA ASN A 99 7.44 4.79 21.89
C ASN A 99 8.98 4.96 21.97
N CYS A 100 9.40 6.14 22.41
CA CYS A 100 10.79 6.58 22.53
C CYS A 100 11.64 5.73 23.48
N ASN A 101 11.00 5.15 24.51
CA ASN A 101 11.65 4.30 25.51
C ASN A 101 11.91 2.92 24.91
N ASN A 102 11.01 2.38 24.08
CA ASN A 102 11.26 1.17 23.28
C ASN A 102 12.43 1.38 22.31
N PHE A 103 12.43 2.49 21.56
CA PHE A 103 13.55 2.83 20.65
C PHE A 103 14.89 2.93 21.39
N SER A 104 14.92 3.66 22.50
CA SER A 104 16.14 3.84 23.31
C SER A 104 16.61 2.52 23.91
N ASN A 105 15.69 1.63 24.30
CA ASN A 105 16.00 0.29 24.77
C ASN A 105 16.63 -0.58 23.68
N ASP A 106 15.99 -0.70 22.52
CA ASP A 106 16.44 -1.55 21.43
C ASP A 106 17.78 -1.06 20.84
N PHE A 107 17.98 0.26 20.81
CA PHE A 107 19.24 0.85 20.38
C PHE A 107 20.35 0.70 21.43
N ALA A 108 20.05 0.82 22.73
CA ALA A 108 21.02 0.52 23.80
C ALA A 108 21.42 -0.98 23.83
N MET A 109 20.44 -1.88 23.62
CA MET A 109 20.68 -3.33 23.49
C MET A 109 21.66 -3.64 22.36
N PHE A 110 21.53 -2.97 21.20
CA PHE A 110 22.50 -3.12 20.11
C PHE A 110 23.88 -2.51 20.45
N LEU A 111 23.93 -1.29 20.98
CA LEU A 111 25.20 -0.58 21.22
C LEU A 111 26.04 -1.18 22.37
N LEU A 112 25.41 -1.78 23.37
CA LEU A 112 26.02 -2.17 24.66
C LEU A 112 25.67 -3.57 25.15
N GLY A 113 24.74 -4.28 24.49
CA GLY A 113 24.20 -5.56 24.97
C GLY A 113 23.29 -5.44 26.19
N LYS A 114 22.87 -4.23 26.57
CA LYS A 114 22.03 -3.96 27.76
C LYS A 114 21.02 -2.85 27.47
N GLY A 115 19.79 -3.07 27.91
CA GLY A 115 18.68 -2.12 27.75
C GLY A 115 18.74 -0.94 28.72
N ILE A 116 17.70 -0.11 28.68
CA ILE A 116 17.52 1.02 29.60
C ILE A 116 17.00 0.55 30.97
N PRO A 117 17.07 1.36 32.05
CA PRO A 117 16.56 0.98 33.36
C PRO A 117 15.09 0.52 33.33
N SER A 118 14.81 -0.62 33.96
CA SER A 118 13.50 -1.30 33.89
C SER A 118 12.33 -0.46 34.40
N HIS A 119 12.56 0.44 35.35
CA HIS A 119 11.53 1.36 35.84
C HIS A 119 11.10 2.41 34.80
N ILE A 120 11.95 2.70 33.80
CA ILE A 120 11.61 3.57 32.66
C ILE A 120 10.91 2.76 31.57
N ALA A 121 11.48 1.60 31.21
CA ALA A 121 10.94 0.73 30.16
C ALA A 121 9.52 0.23 30.48
N ASN A 122 9.27 -0.16 31.73
CA ASN A 122 7.99 -0.77 32.15
C ASN A 122 6.95 0.26 32.62
N MET A 123 7.28 1.56 32.66
CA MET A 123 6.39 2.61 33.16
C MET A 123 5.04 2.66 32.42
N PRO A 124 4.96 2.58 31.07
CA PRO A 124 3.68 2.59 30.38
C PRO A 124 2.79 1.38 30.71
N GLN A 125 3.40 0.20 30.91
CA GLN A 125 2.67 -1.00 31.31
C GLN A 125 2.11 -0.86 32.73
N ALA A 126 2.89 -0.33 33.68
CA ALA A 126 2.42 -0.05 35.04
C ALA A 126 1.24 0.93 35.07
N VAL A 127 1.19 1.90 34.15
CA VAL A 127 0.02 2.77 33.97
C VAL A 127 -1.19 1.98 33.46
N LEU A 128 -1.03 1.13 32.43
CA LEU A 128 -2.11 0.30 31.88
C LEU A 128 -2.61 -0.78 32.87
N ASP A 129 -1.79 -1.24 33.79
CA ASP A 129 -2.20 -2.20 34.81
C ASP A 129 -3.16 -1.54 35.84
N SER A 130 -3.13 -0.21 36.01
CA SER A 130 -4.05 0.53 36.88
C SER A 130 -5.47 0.64 36.27
N PRO A 131 -6.55 0.60 37.08
CA PRO A 131 -7.92 0.73 36.57
C PRO A 131 -8.17 2.07 35.85
N PHE A 132 -7.61 3.15 36.38
CA PHE A 132 -7.77 4.50 35.83
C PHE A 132 -6.98 4.69 34.53
N GLY A 133 -5.79 4.10 34.42
CA GLY A 133 -5.00 4.13 33.19
C GLY A 133 -5.72 3.45 32.01
N ARG A 134 -6.38 2.31 32.24
CA ARG A 134 -7.24 1.66 31.22
C ARG A 134 -8.42 2.52 30.79
N MET A 135 -9.02 3.26 31.74
CA MET A 135 -10.13 4.16 31.45
C MET A 135 -9.70 5.36 30.59
N LEU A 136 -8.50 5.91 30.81
CA LEU A 136 -7.97 7.03 30.05
C LEU A 136 -7.28 6.64 28.74
N GLN A 137 -6.86 5.38 28.57
CA GLN A 137 -6.17 4.89 27.37
C GLN A 137 -6.82 5.34 26.05
N PRO A 138 -8.16 5.22 25.83
CA PRO A 138 -8.77 5.63 24.56
C PRO A 138 -8.75 7.13 24.31
N GLN A 139 -8.75 7.95 25.38
CA GLN A 139 -8.70 9.41 25.27
C GLN A 139 -7.27 9.87 24.97
N LEU A 140 -6.28 9.32 25.67
CA LEU A 140 -4.86 9.61 25.44
C LEU A 140 -4.42 9.20 24.03
N THR A 141 -4.82 8.02 23.55
CA THR A 141 -4.53 7.58 22.18
C THR A 141 -5.11 8.54 21.14
N ARG A 142 -6.38 8.95 21.27
CA ARG A 142 -7.00 9.94 20.35
C ARG A 142 -6.28 11.29 20.37
N MET A 143 -5.91 11.81 21.53
CA MET A 143 -5.16 13.07 21.63
C MET A 143 -3.78 12.99 20.93
N VAL A 144 -3.13 11.83 20.98
CA VAL A 144 -1.87 11.57 20.26
C VAL A 144 -2.10 11.49 18.76
N GLU A 145 -3.13 10.78 18.30
CA GLU A 145 -3.52 10.70 16.88
C GLU A 145 -3.85 12.08 16.28
N GLU A 146 -4.57 12.93 17.03
CA GLU A 146 -4.92 14.29 16.62
C GLU A 146 -3.69 15.21 16.50
N ARG A 147 -2.72 15.12 17.44
CA ARG A 147 -1.43 15.85 17.31
C ARG A 147 -0.61 15.35 16.12
N LYS A 148 -0.51 14.03 15.96
CA LYS A 148 0.22 13.34 14.89
C LYS A 148 -0.25 13.80 13.51
N ALA A 149 -1.56 13.99 13.33
CA ALA A 149 -2.18 14.52 12.12
C ALA A 149 -1.86 16.00 11.83
N GLN A 150 -1.49 16.80 12.84
CA GLN A 150 -1.24 18.25 12.69
C GLN A 150 0.25 18.61 12.54
N GLN A 151 1.17 17.87 13.16
CA GLN A 151 2.58 18.28 13.27
C GLN A 151 3.62 17.30 12.69
N GLY A 152 3.21 16.07 12.32
CA GLY A 152 4.12 15.07 11.72
C GLY A 152 5.03 14.33 12.72
N GLY A 153 4.84 14.55 14.02
CA GLY A 153 5.44 13.87 15.16
C GLY A 153 4.57 14.10 16.40
N LEU A 154 4.85 13.43 17.52
CA LEU A 154 4.18 13.68 18.81
C LEU A 154 4.74 14.95 19.48
N LEU A 155 6.05 15.17 19.32
CA LEU A 155 6.81 16.21 19.99
C LEU A 155 7.17 17.35 19.00
N GLY A 156 7.32 17.05 17.71
CA GLY A 156 7.63 18.03 16.67
C GLY A 156 9.14 18.29 16.50
N ILE A 157 9.96 17.30 16.82
CA ILE A 157 11.42 17.34 16.69
C ILE A 157 11.80 17.22 15.20
N GLN A 158 12.35 18.29 14.63
CA GLN A 158 12.83 18.30 13.23
C GLN A 158 14.35 18.19 13.16
N SER A 159 14.85 17.41 12.20
CA SER A 159 16.29 17.15 12.02
C SER A 159 17.03 18.41 11.54
N ASN A 160 17.78 19.07 12.44
CA ASN A 160 18.56 20.27 12.14
C ASN A 160 19.91 19.94 11.45
N GLY A 161 19.83 19.46 10.21
CA GLY A 161 21.00 19.19 9.36
C GLY A 161 21.54 20.42 8.63
N GLN A 162 22.35 21.24 9.31
CA GLN A 162 23.25 22.20 8.64
C GLN A 162 24.70 21.66 8.62
N PRO A 163 25.38 21.60 7.46
CA PRO A 163 26.81 21.29 7.42
C PRO A 163 27.61 22.51 7.88
N LEU A 164 28.39 22.35 8.96
CA LEU A 164 29.25 23.41 9.49
C LEU A 164 30.61 23.44 8.78
N THR A 165 31.02 24.65 8.40
CA THR A 165 32.29 24.94 7.74
C THR A 165 33.41 25.29 8.73
N ASN A 166 34.64 24.88 8.39
CA ASN A 166 35.97 25.35 8.87
C ASN A 166 36.49 24.87 10.23
N GLY A 167 37.77 24.42 10.28
CA GLY A 167 38.43 24.06 11.56
C GLY A 167 39.84 23.41 11.59
N THR A 168 40.56 23.24 10.48
CA THR A 168 42.03 22.92 10.41
C THR A 168 42.67 21.74 11.19
N ALA A 169 43.20 20.75 10.44
CA ALA A 169 44.33 19.82 10.72
C ALA A 169 44.25 18.87 11.95
N SER A 170 44.63 17.58 11.86
CA SER A 170 45.77 17.00 11.09
C SER A 170 45.57 15.54 10.59
N THR A 171 46.14 15.29 9.40
CA THR A 171 46.72 14.02 8.88
C THR A 171 46.15 12.65 9.28
N GLY A 172 45.34 12.05 8.38
CA GLY A 172 45.04 10.62 8.31
C GLY A 172 44.25 10.35 7.02
N GLY A 173 44.90 9.80 5.98
CA GLY A 173 44.45 10.00 4.60
C GLY A 173 43.40 9.03 4.06
N TYR A 174 42.14 9.44 4.03
CA TYR A 174 41.18 9.04 2.98
C TYR A 174 41.05 10.19 1.96
N ARG A 175 41.15 9.88 0.66
CA ARG A 175 41.14 10.88 -0.41
C ARG A 175 39.71 11.27 -0.82
N ASN A 176 39.21 12.40 -0.32
CA ASN A 176 38.05 13.05 -0.94
C ASN A 176 38.41 13.55 -2.36
N PRO A 177 37.55 13.36 -3.38
CA PRO A 177 37.78 13.90 -4.71
C PRO A 177 37.45 15.41 -4.76
N SER A 178 38.44 16.24 -4.47
CA SER A 178 38.35 17.69 -4.72
C SER A 178 38.58 18.02 -6.20
N VAL A 179 38.00 19.13 -6.67
CA VAL A 179 38.28 19.69 -8.00
C VAL A 179 39.78 19.94 -8.14
N ARG A 180 40.42 19.39 -9.17
CA ARG A 180 41.85 19.59 -9.42
C ARG A 180 42.06 20.97 -10.04
N ILE A 181 42.60 21.90 -9.27
CA ILE A 181 42.98 23.23 -9.76
C ILE A 181 44.37 23.14 -10.36
N VAL A 182 44.53 23.61 -11.60
CA VAL A 182 45.76 23.49 -12.39
C VAL A 182 46.20 24.85 -12.90
N ASN A 183 47.49 25.17 -12.73
CA ASN A 183 48.05 26.51 -12.96
C ASN A 183 49.09 26.59 -14.08
N ASN A 184 49.51 25.46 -14.65
CA ASN A 184 50.46 25.41 -15.78
C ASN A 184 50.16 24.23 -16.71
N LEU A 185 50.74 24.24 -17.91
CA LEU A 185 50.51 23.21 -18.92
C LEU A 185 51.01 21.81 -18.51
N THR A 186 52.16 21.71 -17.87
CA THR A 186 52.76 20.43 -17.46
C THR A 186 51.89 19.69 -16.45
N GLU A 187 51.32 20.43 -15.49
CA GLU A 187 50.40 19.91 -14.46
C GLU A 187 49.06 19.48 -15.07
N LEU A 188 48.59 20.16 -16.12
CA LEU A 188 47.39 19.76 -16.86
C LEU A 188 47.61 18.45 -17.61
N GLU A 189 48.76 18.32 -18.29
CA GLU A 189 49.14 17.11 -19.02
C GLU A 189 49.29 15.92 -18.07
N GLN A 190 50.01 16.08 -16.96
CA GLN A 190 50.12 15.05 -15.92
C GLN A 190 48.75 14.65 -15.34
N THR A 191 47.84 15.61 -15.16
CA THR A 191 46.48 15.34 -14.67
C THR A 191 45.62 14.58 -15.68
N LEU A 192 45.74 14.91 -16.97
CA LEU A 192 45.05 14.22 -18.06
C LEU A 192 45.64 12.82 -18.33
N ASP A 193 46.96 12.65 -18.23
CA ASP A 193 47.62 11.35 -18.30
C ASP A 193 47.23 10.44 -17.13
N ALA A 194 47.12 10.97 -15.91
CA ALA A 194 46.58 10.25 -14.76
C ALA A 194 45.09 9.88 -14.95
N ALA A 195 44.33 10.66 -15.72
CA ALA A 195 42.94 10.39 -16.07
C ALA A 195 42.76 9.60 -17.39
N ARG A 196 43.85 9.13 -18.02
CA ARG A 196 43.84 8.53 -19.36
C ARG A 196 42.96 7.28 -19.50
N ASN A 197 42.69 6.57 -18.41
CA ASN A 197 41.82 5.38 -18.39
C ASN A 197 40.35 5.70 -18.03
N HIS A 198 40.03 6.94 -17.68
CA HIS A 198 38.70 7.38 -17.24
C HIS A 198 38.19 8.57 -18.09
N CYS A 199 37.09 9.19 -17.65
CA CYS A 199 36.58 10.43 -18.21
C CYS A 199 37.11 11.63 -17.41
N ALA A 200 37.40 12.73 -18.08
CA ALA A 200 37.78 13.99 -17.47
C ALA A 200 37.05 15.17 -18.14
N ILE A 201 36.90 16.26 -17.42
CA ILE A 201 36.34 17.52 -17.93
C ILE A 201 37.20 18.68 -17.41
N VAL A 202 37.58 19.58 -18.31
CA VAL A 202 38.38 20.75 -17.99
C VAL A 202 37.52 22.00 -18.12
N PHE A 203 37.37 22.73 -17.02
CA PHE A 203 36.70 24.02 -16.94
C PHE A 203 37.72 25.15 -17.01
N PHE A 204 37.74 25.85 -18.15
CA PHE A 204 38.51 27.07 -18.36
C PHE A 204 37.73 28.28 -17.86
N THR A 205 38.28 28.93 -16.84
CA THR A 205 37.69 30.06 -16.11
C THR A 205 38.61 31.28 -16.14
N MET A 206 38.12 32.41 -15.63
CA MET A 206 38.91 33.62 -15.38
C MET A 206 38.39 34.31 -14.10
N ALA A 207 39.29 34.73 -13.21
CA ALA A 207 38.96 35.34 -11.92
C ALA A 207 38.02 36.58 -11.98
N SER A 208 38.01 37.31 -13.11
CA SER A 208 37.15 38.47 -13.37
C SER A 208 35.78 38.10 -13.96
N CYS A 209 35.55 36.86 -14.41
CA CYS A 209 34.33 36.46 -15.11
C CYS A 209 33.17 36.15 -14.15
N GLY A 210 32.15 37.01 -14.14
CA GLY A 210 30.92 36.83 -13.36
C GLY A 210 30.19 35.50 -13.64
N PRO A 211 29.91 35.15 -14.92
CA PRO A 211 29.31 33.86 -15.28
C PRO A 211 30.10 32.63 -14.81
N CYS A 212 31.44 32.71 -14.73
CA CYS A 212 32.23 31.61 -14.18
C CYS A 212 32.01 31.45 -12.67
N LYS A 213 31.95 32.55 -11.91
CA LYS A 213 31.69 32.52 -10.46
C LYS A 213 30.34 31.90 -10.11
N ALA A 214 29.33 32.11 -10.95
CA ALA A 214 28.02 31.48 -10.80
C ALA A 214 28.05 29.94 -10.95
N LEU A 215 29.03 29.40 -11.69
CA LEU A 215 29.18 27.96 -11.91
C LEU A 215 30.13 27.26 -10.92
N TYR A 216 30.95 27.98 -10.16
CA TYR A 216 31.86 27.36 -9.18
C TYR A 216 31.13 26.44 -8.19
N PRO A 217 30.04 26.85 -7.49
CA PRO A 217 29.37 25.97 -6.54
C PRO A 217 28.79 24.71 -7.18
N LEU A 218 28.32 24.82 -8.43
CA LEU A 218 27.80 23.68 -9.18
C LEU A 218 28.93 22.72 -9.58
N TYR A 219 30.02 23.24 -10.12
CA TYR A 219 31.18 22.42 -10.54
C TYR A 219 31.84 21.72 -9.35
N ASP A 220 31.97 22.42 -8.22
CA ASP A 220 32.49 21.85 -6.97
C ASP A 220 31.52 20.79 -6.41
N SER A 221 30.20 21.01 -6.48
CA SER A 221 29.20 19.99 -6.10
C SER A 221 29.19 18.76 -7.01
N LEU A 222 29.43 18.94 -8.32
CA LEU A 222 29.52 17.84 -9.28
C LEU A 222 30.79 17.00 -9.08
N ALA A 223 31.88 17.61 -8.59
CA ALA A 223 33.08 16.87 -8.19
C ALA A 223 32.85 16.06 -6.92
N ALA A 224 32.08 16.59 -5.95
CA ALA A 224 31.67 15.81 -4.78
C ALA A 224 30.68 14.68 -5.12
N GLU A 225 29.81 14.87 -6.12
CA GLU A 225 28.79 13.89 -6.54
C GLU A 225 29.33 12.80 -7.50
N HIS A 226 30.30 13.13 -8.35
CA HIS A 226 30.79 12.24 -9.44
C HIS A 226 32.32 12.09 -9.50
N GLY A 227 33.08 12.62 -8.53
CA GLY A 227 34.54 12.72 -8.60
C GLY A 227 35.31 11.40 -8.66
N ASP A 228 34.72 10.31 -8.15
CA ASP A 228 35.28 8.95 -8.28
C ASP A 228 35.18 8.40 -9.70
N LYS A 229 34.25 8.95 -10.50
CA LYS A 229 33.91 8.48 -11.85
C LYS A 229 34.41 9.42 -12.95
N VAL A 230 34.52 10.72 -12.67
CA VAL A 230 34.96 11.74 -13.63
C VAL A 230 35.96 12.67 -12.97
N THR A 231 37.12 12.88 -13.60
CA THR A 231 38.11 13.84 -13.11
C THR A 231 37.71 15.26 -13.51
N LEU A 232 37.20 16.06 -12.56
CA LEU A 232 36.88 17.47 -12.77
C LEU A 232 38.13 18.36 -12.53
N ILE A 233 38.53 19.11 -13.55
CA ILE A 233 39.74 19.93 -13.59
C ILE A 233 39.35 21.40 -13.82
N LYS A 234 39.96 22.33 -13.09
CA LYS A 234 39.72 23.77 -13.19
C LYS A 234 41.01 24.50 -13.55
N VAL A 235 40.97 25.32 -14.60
CA VAL A 235 42.12 26.10 -15.10
C VAL A 235 41.74 27.58 -15.14
N ASP A 236 42.47 28.43 -14.40
CA ASP A 236 42.31 29.88 -14.53
C ASP A 236 43.19 30.42 -15.66
N THR A 237 42.55 30.86 -16.74
CA THR A 237 43.19 31.41 -17.94
C THR A 237 43.93 32.73 -17.71
N SER A 238 43.72 33.41 -16.58
CA SER A 238 44.51 34.58 -16.18
C SER A 238 45.83 34.24 -15.49
N MET A 239 46.03 32.97 -15.12
CA MET A 239 47.28 32.46 -14.52
C MET A 239 48.01 31.52 -15.50
N ALA A 240 47.27 30.62 -16.16
CA ALA A 240 47.78 29.61 -17.10
C ALA A 240 47.67 30.07 -18.58
N PHE A 241 48.42 31.10 -18.97
CA PHE A 241 48.42 31.65 -20.34
C PHE A 241 48.93 30.66 -21.40
N ASP A 242 49.85 29.78 -21.01
CA ASP A 242 50.39 28.67 -21.80
C ASP A 242 49.29 27.66 -22.18
N VAL A 243 48.45 27.26 -21.22
CA VAL A 243 47.30 26.39 -21.43
C VAL A 243 46.25 27.06 -22.33
N ALA A 244 45.91 28.32 -22.04
CA ALA A 244 44.93 29.08 -22.81
C ALA A 244 45.36 29.19 -24.29
N ARG A 245 46.66 29.36 -24.55
CA ARG A 245 47.25 29.37 -25.89
C ARG A 245 47.22 28.00 -26.57
N LYS A 246 47.54 26.90 -25.87
CA LYS A 246 47.53 25.54 -26.44
C LYS A 246 46.13 25.10 -26.87
N TYR A 247 45.12 25.34 -26.04
CA TYR A 247 43.73 24.95 -26.30
C TYR A 247 42.91 26.02 -27.06
N SER A 248 43.54 27.13 -27.47
CA SER A 248 42.90 28.24 -28.18
C SER A 248 41.61 28.72 -27.48
N ILE A 249 41.73 29.07 -26.20
CA ILE A 249 40.60 29.54 -25.37
C ILE A 249 40.44 31.06 -25.57
N THR A 250 39.39 31.45 -26.29
CA THR A 250 39.07 32.86 -26.61
C THR A 250 37.96 33.47 -25.76
N ALA A 251 37.22 32.66 -25.00
CA ALA A 251 36.13 33.07 -24.13
C ALA A 251 36.06 32.21 -22.86
N THR A 252 35.53 32.77 -21.77
CA THR A 252 35.27 32.05 -20.51
C THR A 252 33.82 32.31 -20.05
N PRO A 253 33.09 31.31 -19.53
CA PRO A 253 33.50 29.91 -19.32
C PRO A 253 33.59 29.11 -20.64
N THR A 254 34.60 28.25 -20.74
CA THR A 254 34.72 27.22 -21.77
C THR A 254 34.94 25.86 -21.10
N PHE A 255 34.33 24.81 -21.63
CA PHE A 255 34.49 23.43 -21.17
C PHE A 255 35.01 22.55 -22.30
N ILE A 256 35.91 21.62 -21.96
CA ILE A 256 36.40 20.57 -22.86
C ILE A 256 36.31 19.22 -22.13
N THR A 257 35.76 18.21 -22.78
CA THR A 257 35.63 16.85 -22.24
C THR A 257 36.63 15.90 -22.88
N PHE A 258 37.14 14.98 -22.06
CA PHE A 258 38.08 13.95 -22.46
C PHE A 258 37.52 12.57 -22.05
N VAL A 259 37.49 11.64 -22.99
CA VAL A 259 37.12 10.24 -22.76
C VAL A 259 38.30 9.38 -23.17
N ARG A 260 38.88 8.62 -22.22
CA ARG A 260 40.03 7.74 -22.45
C ARG A 260 41.23 8.46 -23.11
N GLY A 261 41.50 9.69 -22.67
CA GLY A 261 42.57 10.55 -23.20
C GLY A 261 42.30 11.19 -24.58
N LYS A 262 41.15 10.95 -25.22
CA LYS A 262 40.73 11.67 -26.43
C LYS A 262 39.77 12.80 -26.09
N GLN A 263 39.93 13.94 -26.74
CA GLN A 263 38.97 15.05 -26.65
C GLN A 263 37.70 14.68 -27.44
N GLU A 264 36.53 14.75 -26.79
CA GLU A 264 35.22 14.47 -27.40
C GLU A 264 34.49 15.78 -27.73
N GLU A 265 34.09 16.54 -26.70
CA GLU A 265 33.22 17.71 -26.85
C GLU A 265 33.88 18.99 -26.33
N ARG A 266 33.55 20.13 -26.96
CA ARG A 266 33.91 21.47 -26.50
C ARG A 266 32.69 22.39 -26.61
N TRP A 267 32.38 23.13 -25.55
CA TRP A 267 31.37 24.19 -25.60
C TRP A 267 31.77 25.42 -24.78
N MET A 268 31.06 26.52 -25.02
CA MET A 268 31.29 27.82 -24.39
C MET A 268 29.97 28.33 -23.79
N GLY A 269 30.06 29.16 -22.75
CA GLY A 269 28.90 29.76 -22.09
C GLY A 269 28.47 29.06 -20.81
N ALA A 270 27.72 29.79 -19.98
CA ALA A 270 27.35 29.36 -18.64
C ALA A 270 25.99 28.64 -18.60
N ASP A 271 25.96 27.36 -18.94
CA ASP A 271 24.76 26.51 -18.90
C ASP A 271 24.86 25.44 -17.79
N PRO A 272 24.17 25.64 -16.64
CA PRO A 272 24.08 24.66 -15.56
C PRO A 272 23.48 23.31 -15.96
N ALA A 273 22.49 23.30 -16.86
CA ALA A 273 21.73 22.12 -17.23
C ALA A 273 22.55 21.22 -18.15
N ARG A 274 23.21 21.81 -19.17
CA ARG A 274 24.16 21.10 -20.03
C ARG A 274 25.34 20.58 -19.23
N LEU A 275 25.94 21.38 -18.35
CA LEU A 275 27.06 20.94 -17.51
C LEU A 275 26.70 19.72 -16.66
N LYS A 276 25.54 19.73 -15.97
CA LYS A 276 25.10 18.56 -15.20
C LYS A 276 24.82 17.35 -16.10
N GLY A 277 24.13 17.55 -17.23
CA GLY A 277 23.85 16.48 -18.20
C GLY A 277 25.13 15.83 -18.73
N THR A 278 26.12 16.63 -19.15
CA THR A 278 27.40 16.12 -19.66
C THR A 278 28.23 15.42 -18.58
N VAL A 279 28.28 15.91 -17.33
CA VAL A 279 28.99 15.21 -16.24
C VAL A 279 28.31 13.88 -15.90
N SER A 280 26.97 13.83 -15.81
CA SER A 280 26.25 12.57 -15.58
C SER A 280 26.41 11.59 -16.75
N LEU A 281 26.44 12.05 -18.00
CA LEU A 281 26.74 11.22 -19.17
C LEU A 281 28.17 10.67 -19.14
N LEU A 282 29.17 11.52 -18.84
CA LEU A 282 30.55 11.08 -18.67
C LEU A 282 30.72 10.06 -17.54
N ALA A 283 29.96 10.19 -16.45
CA ALA A 283 29.95 9.25 -15.34
C ALA A 283 29.23 7.92 -15.66
N GLN A 284 28.30 7.92 -16.62
CA GLN A 284 27.75 6.69 -17.20
C GLN A 284 28.74 6.03 -18.17
N MET A 285 29.55 6.81 -18.88
CA MET A 285 30.56 6.34 -19.84
C MET A 285 31.90 5.92 -19.20
N SER A 286 32.18 6.32 -17.95
CA SER A 286 33.49 6.10 -17.32
C SER A 286 33.64 4.79 -16.56
N GLY A 287 32.54 4.06 -16.33
CA GLY A 287 32.60 2.69 -15.82
C GLY A 287 33.02 1.72 -16.94
N PRO A 288 33.84 0.70 -16.64
CA PRO A 288 33.92 -0.46 -17.53
C PRO A 288 32.54 -1.13 -17.50
N ASN A 289 31.79 -1.03 -18.60
CA ASN A 289 30.63 -1.89 -18.79
C ASN A 289 31.15 -3.32 -18.90
N HIS A 290 31.07 -4.05 -17.78
CA HIS A 290 31.33 -5.49 -17.76
C HIS A 290 30.57 -6.13 -18.93
N PRO A 291 31.15 -7.06 -19.71
CA PRO A 291 30.49 -7.63 -20.88
C PRO A 291 29.05 -8.11 -20.59
N HIS A 292 28.82 -8.67 -19.40
CA HIS A 292 27.49 -9.09 -18.91
C HIS A 292 26.45 -7.94 -18.81
N ARG A 293 26.85 -6.68 -18.53
CA ARG A 293 25.94 -5.51 -18.53
C ARG A 293 25.47 -5.10 -19.94
N LEU A 294 26.12 -5.59 -21.01
CA LEU A 294 25.67 -5.38 -22.40
C LEU A 294 24.66 -6.47 -22.85
N LEU A 295 24.56 -7.57 -22.11
CA LEU A 295 23.62 -8.65 -22.38
C LEU A 295 22.21 -8.24 -21.92
N LYS A 296 21.18 -8.68 -22.66
CA LYS A 296 19.77 -8.53 -22.25
C LYS A 296 19.39 -9.62 -21.24
N THR A 297 20.03 -9.67 -20.09
CA THR A 297 19.71 -10.58 -18.98
C THR A 297 18.64 -9.97 -18.08
N ARG A 298 17.38 -10.31 -18.31
CA ARG A 298 16.24 -9.71 -17.60
C ARG A 298 16.22 -10.06 -16.10
N ASN A 299 16.72 -11.26 -15.76
CA ASN A 299 16.69 -11.76 -14.39
C ASN A 299 17.84 -11.22 -13.50
N PHE A 300 19.00 -10.86 -14.08
CA PHE A 300 20.20 -10.46 -13.34
C PHE A 300 20.51 -8.95 -13.36
N ALA A 301 19.78 -8.17 -14.16
CA ALA A 301 20.02 -6.72 -14.31
C ALA A 301 19.18 -5.82 -13.38
N SER A 302 18.33 -6.38 -12.52
CA SER A 302 17.54 -5.61 -11.54
C SER A 302 18.37 -5.26 -10.30
N VAL A 303 18.18 -4.04 -9.79
CA VAL A 303 18.98 -3.46 -8.68
C VAL A 303 18.33 -3.72 -7.30
N GLU A 304 17.05 -4.07 -7.25
CA GLU A 304 16.28 -4.22 -6.01
C GLU A 304 15.87 -5.70 -5.80
N LEU A 305 16.78 -6.51 -5.24
CA LEU A 305 16.51 -7.89 -4.83
C LEU A 305 16.64 -8.01 -3.31
N LYS A 306 15.60 -8.56 -2.67
CA LYS A 306 15.58 -8.86 -1.23
C LYS A 306 16.02 -10.30 -0.97
N PRO A 307 16.72 -10.58 0.14
CA PRO A 307 17.09 -11.94 0.53
C PRO A 307 15.87 -12.79 0.88
N MET A 308 16.01 -14.11 0.74
CA MET A 308 14.98 -15.09 1.03
C MET A 308 15.03 -15.55 2.50
N LEU A 309 13.92 -15.39 3.20
CA LEU A 309 13.78 -15.72 4.63
C LEU A 309 12.72 -16.81 4.85
N TYR A 310 12.94 -17.65 5.85
CA TYR A 310 12.00 -18.64 6.35
C TYR A 310 11.16 -18.05 7.50
N GLU A 311 10.07 -17.37 7.12
CA GLU A 311 9.17 -16.66 8.03
C GLU A 311 8.18 -17.56 8.78
N LYS A 312 7.91 -18.79 8.28
CA LYS A 312 6.87 -19.67 8.85
C LYS A 312 7.21 -20.10 10.28
N ILE A 313 6.27 -19.89 11.20
CA ILE A 313 6.36 -20.30 12.61
C ILE A 313 5.71 -21.69 12.75
N PRO A 314 6.38 -22.69 13.35
CA PRO A 314 5.82 -24.01 13.60
C PRO A 314 4.77 -23.97 14.73
N PRO A 315 3.97 -25.03 14.96
CA PRO A 315 3.06 -25.10 16.09
C PRO A 315 3.81 -24.98 17.42
N PHE A 316 3.81 -23.78 18.02
CA PHE A 316 4.79 -23.39 19.03
C PHE A 316 4.75 -24.26 20.29
N HIS A 317 3.56 -24.70 20.72
CA HIS A 317 3.41 -25.68 21.80
C HIS A 317 4.24 -26.95 21.55
N LYS A 318 4.13 -27.56 20.35
CA LYS A 318 4.87 -28.78 19.98
C LYS A 318 6.39 -28.57 19.88
N LEU A 319 6.84 -27.32 19.72
CA LEU A 319 8.26 -26.99 19.72
C LEU A 319 8.80 -26.92 21.14
N LEU A 320 8.05 -26.26 22.04
CA LEU A 320 8.37 -26.21 23.47
C LEU A 320 8.28 -27.59 24.14
N ASP A 321 7.24 -28.37 23.82
CA ASP A 321 7.06 -29.74 24.33
C ASP A 321 8.29 -30.63 24.04
N LYS A 322 8.98 -30.38 22.92
CA LYS A 322 10.22 -31.08 22.53
C LYS A 322 11.47 -30.58 23.24
N LEU A 323 11.51 -29.31 23.65
CA LEU A 323 12.56 -28.78 24.54
C LEU A 323 12.41 -29.30 25.97
N GLY A 324 11.22 -29.78 26.35
CA GLY A 324 10.98 -30.37 27.67
C GLY A 324 11.23 -29.37 28.81
N PRO A 325 11.92 -29.75 29.90
CA PRO A 325 12.15 -28.86 31.04
C PRO A 325 13.01 -27.63 30.69
N THR A 326 13.76 -27.68 29.60
CA THR A 326 14.55 -26.55 29.09
C THR A 326 13.66 -25.45 28.48
N ALA A 327 12.39 -25.74 28.16
CA ALA A 327 11.44 -24.74 27.71
C ALA A 327 11.12 -23.68 28.78
N ASP A 328 11.22 -24.03 30.06
CA ASP A 328 10.86 -23.15 31.19
C ASP A 328 11.98 -22.16 31.57
N GLU A 329 13.13 -22.19 30.88
CA GLU A 329 14.23 -21.25 31.14
C GLU A 329 13.81 -19.79 30.82
N PRO A 330 14.14 -18.80 31.66
CA PRO A 330 13.73 -17.40 31.44
C PRO A 330 14.17 -16.82 30.09
N SER A 331 15.35 -17.23 29.59
CA SER A 331 15.89 -16.86 28.28
C SER A 331 14.96 -17.33 27.14
N VAL A 332 14.53 -18.59 27.19
CA VAL A 332 13.63 -19.25 26.23
C VAL A 332 12.22 -18.65 26.31
N GLN A 333 11.69 -18.42 27.51
CA GLN A 333 10.36 -17.79 27.69
C GLN A 333 10.34 -16.33 27.20
N GLY A 334 11.44 -15.59 27.34
CA GLY A 334 11.58 -14.25 26.76
C GLY A 334 11.50 -14.26 25.22
N VAL A 335 12.27 -15.14 24.57
CA VAL A 335 12.24 -15.28 23.10
C VAL A 335 10.88 -15.80 22.60
N LYS A 336 10.22 -16.69 23.35
CA LYS A 336 8.82 -17.10 23.10
C LYS A 336 7.88 -15.89 23.07
N GLN A 337 7.88 -15.07 24.12
CA GLN A 337 6.97 -13.93 24.24
C GLN A 337 7.21 -12.93 23.10
N PHE A 338 8.48 -12.67 22.77
CA PHE A 338 8.86 -11.88 21.60
C PHE A 338 8.26 -12.41 20.29
N ILE A 339 8.42 -13.71 19.99
CA ILE A 339 7.90 -14.34 18.76
C ILE A 339 6.35 -14.30 18.74
N GLU A 340 5.70 -14.60 19.86
CA GLU A 340 4.23 -14.61 19.96
C GLU A 340 3.63 -13.21 19.76
N LEU A 341 4.21 -12.18 20.40
CA LEU A 341 3.78 -10.78 20.21
C LEU A 341 4.03 -10.34 18.77
N ARG A 342 5.23 -10.60 18.24
CA ARG A 342 5.61 -10.26 16.86
C ARG A 342 4.68 -10.88 15.82
N SER A 343 4.19 -12.10 16.06
CA SER A 343 3.26 -12.81 15.17
C SER A 343 1.80 -12.36 15.30
N LYS A 344 1.39 -11.76 16.43
CA LYS A 344 0.00 -11.35 16.69
C LYS A 344 -0.22 -9.85 16.42
N GLU A 345 0.70 -9.01 16.90
CA GLU A 345 0.58 -7.55 16.94
C GLU A 345 1.60 -6.85 16.01
N GLY A 346 2.64 -7.55 15.56
CA GLY A 346 3.65 -7.05 14.61
C GLY A 346 5.02 -6.75 15.24
N PRO A 347 6.05 -6.43 14.43
CA PRO A 347 7.42 -6.24 14.93
C PRO A 347 7.57 -5.02 15.84
N ALA A 348 6.79 -3.96 15.60
CA ALA A 348 6.77 -2.74 16.41
C ALA A 348 6.37 -3.00 17.88
N GLU A 349 5.36 -3.85 18.09
CA GLU A 349 4.78 -4.14 19.41
C GLU A 349 5.56 -5.21 20.21
N ALA A 350 6.61 -5.79 19.62
CA ALA A 350 7.40 -6.86 20.22
C ALA A 350 8.73 -6.31 20.79
N PRO A 351 8.87 -6.21 22.14
CA PRO A 351 10.11 -5.75 22.78
C PRO A 351 11.21 -6.82 22.70
N LEU A 352 12.46 -6.41 22.50
CA LEU A 352 13.58 -7.35 22.44
C LEU A 352 13.79 -8.10 23.78
N PRO A 353 13.99 -9.43 23.74
CA PRO A 353 14.34 -10.22 24.92
C PRO A 353 15.81 -10.01 25.32
N ASP A 354 16.24 -10.60 26.44
CA ASP A 354 17.66 -10.60 26.84
C ASP A 354 18.49 -11.48 25.88
N LEU A 355 19.06 -10.83 24.87
CA LEU A 355 19.86 -11.47 23.83
C LEU A 355 21.19 -12.03 24.35
N GLN A 356 21.74 -11.47 25.44
CA GLN A 356 22.98 -11.97 26.05
C GLN A 356 22.71 -13.28 26.81
N ALA A 357 21.63 -13.33 27.60
CA ALA A 357 21.18 -14.57 28.23
C ALA A 357 20.84 -15.63 27.17
N PHE A 358 20.20 -15.25 26.06
CA PHE A 358 19.86 -16.18 24.98
C PHE A 358 21.08 -16.68 24.17
N SER A 359 22.10 -15.84 23.93
CA SER A 359 23.40 -16.26 23.37
C SER A 359 24.06 -17.33 24.24
N ASN A 360 24.11 -17.12 25.56
CA ASN A 360 24.64 -18.10 26.51
C ASN A 360 23.83 -19.41 26.51
N PHE A 361 22.50 -19.31 26.44
CA PHE A 361 21.60 -20.45 26.33
C PHE A 361 21.91 -21.29 25.08
N LEU A 362 21.99 -20.67 23.90
CA LEU A 362 22.29 -21.35 22.64
C LEU A 362 23.67 -22.02 22.64
N ARG A 363 24.71 -21.34 23.14
CA ARG A 363 26.06 -21.92 23.26
C ARG A 363 26.12 -23.11 24.23
N SER A 364 25.39 -23.05 25.35
CA SER A 364 25.32 -24.18 26.28
C SER A 364 24.48 -25.34 25.72
N SER A 365 23.42 -25.04 24.96
CA SER A 365 22.52 -26.02 24.34
C SER A 365 23.24 -26.98 23.39
N VAL A 366 24.22 -26.49 22.61
CA VAL A 366 25.04 -27.33 21.70
C VAL A 366 25.74 -28.48 22.43
N ASN A 367 26.15 -28.26 23.69
CA ASN A 367 26.87 -29.24 24.49
C ASN A 367 25.95 -30.07 25.42
N ASN A 368 24.83 -29.47 25.86
CA ASN A 368 23.99 -30.04 26.91
C ASN A 368 22.72 -30.76 26.40
N LEU A 369 22.20 -30.39 25.22
CA LEU A 369 20.97 -31.00 24.67
C LEU A 369 21.28 -32.20 23.76
N PRO A 370 20.46 -33.28 23.81
CA PRO A 370 20.50 -34.34 22.81
C PRO A 370 20.28 -33.77 21.40
N ARG A 371 20.97 -34.32 20.39
CA ARG A 371 20.91 -33.83 18.99
C ARG A 371 19.50 -33.88 18.40
N GLU A 372 18.69 -34.85 18.83
CA GLU A 372 17.28 -35.00 18.49
C GLU A 372 16.37 -33.91 19.07
N VAL A 373 16.85 -33.17 20.07
CA VAL A 373 16.15 -32.04 20.72
C VAL A 373 16.77 -30.70 20.30
N LEU A 374 18.08 -30.65 20.05
CA LEU A 374 18.82 -29.43 19.68
C LEU A 374 18.15 -28.67 18.52
N PHE A 375 17.58 -29.38 17.53
CA PHE A 375 16.89 -28.72 16.41
C PHE A 375 15.77 -27.78 16.86
N ALA A 376 15.12 -28.05 18.00
CA ALA A 376 14.05 -27.19 18.51
C ALA A 376 14.58 -25.86 19.07
N ALA A 377 15.79 -25.84 19.63
CA ALA A 377 16.47 -24.61 20.04
C ALA A 377 16.94 -23.80 18.81
N VAL A 378 17.43 -24.48 17.76
CA VAL A 378 17.77 -23.84 16.48
C VAL A 378 16.52 -23.28 15.78
N ASP A 379 15.38 -23.98 15.83
CA ASP A 379 14.12 -23.54 15.22
C ASP A 379 13.53 -22.33 15.95
N LEU A 380 13.67 -22.28 17.28
CA LEU A 380 13.35 -21.10 18.08
C LEU A 380 14.21 -19.90 17.67
N PHE A 381 15.52 -20.07 17.55
CA PHE A 381 16.43 -19.01 17.11
C PHE A 381 16.15 -18.57 15.67
N ARG A 382 15.89 -19.50 14.75
CA ARG A 382 15.43 -19.21 13.38
C ARG A 382 14.19 -18.33 13.37
N CYS A 383 13.17 -18.65 14.18
CA CYS A 383 11.94 -17.86 14.27
C CYS A 383 12.23 -16.43 14.76
N ALA A 384 13.19 -16.27 15.67
CA ALA A 384 13.62 -14.98 16.21
C ALA A 384 14.42 -14.14 15.18
N LEU A 385 15.31 -14.78 14.40
CA LEU A 385 16.17 -14.15 13.39
C LEU A 385 15.43 -13.50 12.21
N VAL A 386 14.12 -13.75 12.04
CA VAL A 386 13.31 -13.03 11.04
C VAL A 386 13.20 -11.53 11.39
N ASP A 387 13.50 -11.13 12.62
CA ASP A 387 13.56 -9.72 13.03
C ASP A 387 14.97 -9.11 12.77
N PRO A 388 15.09 -8.03 11.97
CA PRO A 388 16.38 -7.41 11.67
C PRO A 388 17.14 -6.91 12.90
N ARG A 389 16.45 -6.54 14.00
CA ARG A 389 17.09 -6.13 15.26
C ARG A 389 17.91 -7.25 15.87
N LEU A 390 17.34 -8.46 15.86
CA LEU A 390 17.92 -9.63 16.48
C LEU A 390 19.06 -10.18 15.62
N SER A 391 18.89 -10.23 14.30
CA SER A 391 20.01 -10.53 13.40
C SER A 391 21.14 -9.50 13.54
N GLY A 392 20.83 -8.19 13.51
CA GLY A 392 21.83 -7.13 13.67
C GLY A 392 22.65 -7.25 14.97
N TYR A 393 22.04 -7.63 16.09
CA TYR A 393 22.78 -7.91 17.32
C TYR A 393 23.79 -9.06 17.17
N PHE A 394 23.38 -10.19 16.59
CA PHE A 394 24.29 -11.34 16.39
C PHE A 394 25.32 -11.11 15.27
N ALA A 395 25.15 -10.09 14.42
CA ALA A 395 26.15 -9.66 13.45
C ALA A 395 27.36 -8.99 14.13
N GLU A 396 27.16 -8.37 15.30
CA GLU A 396 28.23 -7.70 16.07
C GLU A 396 28.68 -8.52 17.30
N GLU A 397 28.24 -9.78 17.43
CA GLU A 397 28.76 -10.70 18.44
C GLU A 397 30.23 -11.02 18.14
N GLN A 398 31.15 -10.72 19.07
CA GLN A 398 32.58 -10.88 18.85
C GLN A 398 32.93 -12.33 18.48
N GLY A 399 33.52 -12.52 17.29
CA GLY A 399 33.88 -13.83 16.76
C GLY A 399 32.69 -14.72 16.35
N HIS A 400 31.45 -14.22 16.40
CA HIS A 400 30.21 -14.95 16.11
C HIS A 400 30.08 -16.31 16.82
N GLU A 401 30.59 -16.41 18.06
CA GLU A 401 30.71 -17.67 18.80
C GLU A 401 29.42 -18.49 18.83
N THR A 402 28.25 -17.83 18.96
CA THR A 402 26.97 -18.53 19.04
C THR A 402 26.58 -19.14 17.71
N VAL A 403 26.68 -18.39 16.61
CA VAL A 403 26.26 -18.87 15.28
C VAL A 403 27.25 -19.91 14.76
N ILE A 404 28.56 -19.70 14.96
CA ILE A 404 29.58 -20.68 14.56
C ILE A 404 29.39 -21.99 15.35
N ALA A 405 29.12 -21.95 16.67
CA ALA A 405 28.86 -23.16 17.44
C ALA A 405 27.65 -23.98 16.93
N LEU A 406 26.58 -23.30 16.47
CA LEU A 406 25.39 -23.94 15.90
C LEU A 406 25.65 -24.54 14.50
N LEU A 407 26.46 -23.87 13.66
CA LEU A 407 26.88 -24.38 12.35
C LEU A 407 27.83 -25.58 12.52
N ASP A 408 28.82 -25.48 13.40
CA ASP A 408 29.78 -26.54 13.73
C ASP A 408 29.10 -27.81 14.25
N ALA A 409 28.03 -27.67 15.03
CA ALA A 409 27.24 -28.79 15.54
C ALA A 409 26.63 -29.65 14.41
N VAL A 410 26.41 -29.06 13.23
CA VAL A 410 25.93 -29.75 12.01
C VAL A 410 27.10 -30.19 11.13
N ASN A 411 28.05 -29.30 10.86
CA ASN A 411 29.13 -29.52 9.89
C ASN A 411 30.15 -30.57 10.34
N LYS A 412 30.45 -30.66 11.64
CA LYS A 412 31.44 -31.60 12.18
C LYS A 412 30.89 -33.02 12.37
N GLN A 413 29.67 -33.29 11.91
CA GLN A 413 28.98 -34.58 12.10
C GLN A 413 28.57 -35.20 10.76
N PRO A 414 29.02 -36.43 10.44
CA PRO A 414 28.57 -37.14 9.25
C PRO A 414 27.08 -37.50 9.34
N ASP A 415 26.67 -38.15 10.44
CA ASP A 415 25.28 -38.56 10.71
C ASP A 415 24.50 -37.46 11.45
N CYS A 416 24.34 -36.29 10.83
CA CYS A 416 23.51 -35.22 11.39
C CYS A 416 22.01 -35.53 11.16
N PRO A 417 21.13 -35.43 12.20
CA PRO A 417 19.70 -35.63 12.01
C PRO A 417 19.09 -34.68 10.97
N TYR A 418 18.28 -35.22 10.05
CA TYR A 418 17.60 -34.46 8.97
C TYR A 418 16.95 -33.15 9.47
N ALA A 419 16.21 -33.22 10.57
CA ALA A 419 15.51 -32.05 11.14
C ALA A 419 16.48 -30.97 11.63
N LEU A 420 17.64 -31.35 12.19
CA LEU A 420 18.66 -30.41 12.65
C LEU A 420 19.33 -29.72 11.44
N ARG A 421 19.81 -30.47 10.45
CA ARG A 421 20.44 -29.90 9.25
C ARG A 421 19.49 -28.96 8.49
N LEU A 422 18.23 -29.36 8.28
CA LEU A 422 17.23 -28.55 7.60
C LEU A 422 16.94 -27.23 8.35
N VAL A 423 16.76 -27.29 9.67
CA VAL A 423 16.48 -26.09 10.48
C VAL A 423 17.69 -25.17 10.56
N THR A 424 18.92 -25.70 10.63
CA THR A 424 20.15 -24.88 10.58
C THR A 424 20.32 -24.17 9.24
N LEU A 425 19.97 -24.81 8.10
CA LEU A 425 19.92 -24.13 6.79
C LEU A 425 18.89 -22.98 6.79
N HIS A 426 17.68 -23.22 7.31
CA HIS A 426 16.66 -22.18 7.41
C HIS A 426 17.08 -21.03 8.36
N MET A 427 17.78 -21.34 9.47
CA MET A 427 18.37 -20.37 10.39
C MET A 427 19.41 -19.51 9.68
N ALA A 428 20.34 -20.14 8.94
CA ALA A 428 21.37 -19.44 8.18
C ALA A 428 20.77 -18.51 7.10
N CYS A 429 19.66 -18.91 6.46
CA CYS A 429 18.93 -18.02 5.55
C CYS A 429 18.39 -16.78 6.29
N ASN A 430 17.88 -16.95 7.51
CA ASN A 430 17.30 -15.86 8.30
C ASN A 430 18.35 -14.87 8.84
N LEU A 431 19.64 -15.21 8.85
CA LEU A 431 20.71 -14.26 9.19
C LEU A 431 20.67 -13.04 8.23
N PHE A 432 20.35 -13.25 6.96
CA PHE A 432 20.22 -12.20 5.95
C PHE A 432 19.02 -11.25 6.15
N SER A 433 18.28 -11.33 7.25
CA SER A 433 17.26 -10.32 7.60
C SER A 433 17.86 -8.94 7.92
N SER A 434 19.17 -8.85 8.19
CA SER A 434 19.92 -7.61 8.38
C SER A 434 21.07 -7.51 7.38
N HIS A 435 21.26 -6.32 6.79
CA HIS A 435 22.37 -6.05 5.86
C HIS A 435 23.75 -6.21 6.53
N LEU A 436 23.87 -5.85 7.81
CA LEU A 436 25.08 -6.05 8.62
C LEU A 436 25.57 -7.50 8.58
N TYR A 437 24.66 -8.46 8.74
CA TYR A 437 25.01 -9.87 8.77
C TYR A 437 25.46 -10.37 7.39
N ALA A 438 24.88 -9.84 6.31
CA ALA A 438 25.31 -10.18 4.95
C ALA A 438 26.78 -9.79 4.72
N THR A 439 27.22 -8.61 5.19
CA THR A 439 28.63 -8.19 5.13
C THR A 439 29.53 -9.13 5.94
N GLN A 440 29.15 -9.44 7.18
CA GLN A 440 29.94 -10.33 8.05
C GLN A 440 30.06 -11.76 7.51
N ILE A 441 29.02 -12.30 6.85
CA ILE A 441 29.07 -13.64 6.20
C ILE A 441 30.08 -13.69 5.05
N LEU A 442 30.26 -12.59 4.31
CA LEU A 442 31.24 -12.54 3.21
C LEU A 442 32.66 -12.31 3.74
N GLU A 443 32.82 -11.39 4.69
CA GLU A 443 34.13 -10.91 5.13
C GLU A 443 34.76 -11.77 6.24
N HIS A 444 34.00 -12.31 7.20
CA HIS A 444 34.54 -13.05 8.36
C HIS A 444 34.90 -14.51 8.04
N PRO A 445 36.20 -14.92 8.04
CA PRO A 445 36.62 -16.20 7.43
C PRO A 445 36.03 -17.46 8.07
N GLN A 446 35.93 -17.53 9.41
CA GLN A 446 35.42 -18.71 10.10
C GLN A 446 33.91 -18.90 9.92
N LEU A 447 33.17 -17.80 9.88
CA LEU A 447 31.72 -17.79 9.69
C LEU A 447 31.39 -18.15 8.23
N ARG A 448 32.11 -17.53 7.29
CA ARG A 448 32.03 -17.86 5.86
C ARG A 448 32.32 -19.33 5.62
N SER A 449 33.46 -19.84 6.09
CA SER A 449 33.86 -21.24 5.88
C SER A 449 32.82 -22.22 6.45
N ALA A 450 32.23 -21.93 7.61
CA ALA A 450 31.15 -22.74 8.17
C ALA A 450 29.85 -22.68 7.33
N ILE A 451 29.53 -21.55 6.70
CA ILE A 451 28.38 -21.43 5.79
C ILE A 451 28.65 -22.12 4.45
N THR A 452 29.83 -21.92 3.86
CA THR A 452 30.30 -22.60 2.64
C THR A 452 30.21 -24.11 2.82
N GLN A 453 30.78 -24.64 3.91
CA GLN A 453 30.73 -26.07 4.25
C GLN A 453 29.30 -26.57 4.50
N LEU A 454 28.43 -25.77 5.12
CA LEU A 454 27.02 -26.15 5.33
C LEU A 454 26.28 -26.27 4.00
N ILE A 455 26.53 -25.34 3.05
CA ILE A 455 25.96 -25.38 1.70
C ILE A 455 26.48 -26.60 0.95
N SER A 456 27.80 -26.77 0.83
CA SER A 456 28.41 -27.83 0.03
C SER A 456 28.06 -29.23 0.56
N SER A 457 28.13 -29.45 1.87
CA SER A 457 27.72 -30.73 2.49
C SER A 457 26.21 -31.02 2.43
N SER A 458 25.38 -29.99 2.30
CA SER A 458 23.91 -30.15 2.16
C SER A 458 23.48 -30.46 0.73
N PHE A 459 24.24 -30.02 -0.28
CA PHE A 459 23.99 -30.43 -1.66
C PHE A 459 24.25 -31.93 -1.90
N LEU A 460 25.17 -32.53 -1.15
CA LEU A 460 25.48 -33.97 -1.19
C LEU A 460 24.41 -34.88 -0.53
N ASP A 461 23.34 -34.33 0.06
CA ASP A 461 22.23 -35.15 0.60
C ASP A 461 21.31 -35.62 -0.53
N ASP A 462 21.60 -36.80 -1.08
CA ASP A 462 20.81 -37.48 -2.12
C ASP A 462 19.39 -37.85 -1.69
N SER A 463 19.21 -38.12 -0.39
CA SER A 463 18.00 -38.61 0.25
C SER A 463 16.90 -37.56 0.36
N HIS A 464 17.25 -36.30 0.64
CA HIS A 464 16.28 -35.27 1.02
C HIS A 464 16.31 -34.03 0.11
N SER A 465 15.34 -33.95 -0.81
CA SER A 465 15.16 -32.78 -1.69
C SER A 465 14.99 -31.44 -0.93
N ASN A 466 14.34 -31.45 0.23
CA ASN A 466 14.12 -30.23 1.04
C ASN A 466 15.42 -29.60 1.54
N ILE A 467 16.43 -30.41 1.88
CA ILE A 467 17.74 -29.91 2.31
C ILE A 467 18.44 -29.23 1.12
N ARG A 468 18.37 -29.83 -0.08
CA ARG A 468 18.92 -29.24 -1.31
C ARG A 468 18.20 -27.95 -1.74
N VAL A 469 16.88 -27.84 -1.53
CA VAL A 469 16.12 -26.58 -1.72
C VAL A 469 16.61 -25.51 -0.73
N ALA A 470 16.77 -25.83 0.55
CA ALA A 470 17.21 -24.88 1.57
C ALA A 470 18.67 -24.44 1.36
N ALA A 471 19.56 -25.35 0.96
CA ALA A 471 20.95 -25.04 0.59
C ALA A 471 21.03 -24.13 -0.65
N ALA A 472 20.18 -24.37 -1.66
CA ALA A 472 20.09 -23.51 -2.84
C ALA A 472 19.62 -22.08 -2.51
N LEU A 473 18.67 -21.93 -1.59
CA LEU A 473 18.20 -20.62 -1.12
C LEU A 473 19.26 -19.89 -0.25
N LEU A 474 20.03 -20.62 0.55
CA LEU A 474 21.15 -20.06 1.31
C LEU A 474 22.26 -19.55 0.37
N LEU A 475 22.64 -20.37 -0.63
CA LEU A 475 23.60 -19.95 -1.67
C LEU A 475 23.09 -18.75 -2.47
N PHE A 476 21.79 -18.69 -2.78
CA PHE A 476 21.17 -17.55 -3.46
C PHE A 476 21.32 -16.24 -2.67
N ASN A 477 21.13 -16.28 -1.34
CA ASN A 477 21.34 -15.11 -0.48
C ASN A 477 22.81 -14.65 -0.47
N VAL A 478 23.76 -15.59 -0.35
CA VAL A 478 25.22 -15.32 -0.44
C VAL A 478 25.57 -14.71 -1.81
N ALA A 479 25.05 -15.30 -2.90
CA ALA A 479 25.31 -14.86 -4.26
C ALA A 479 24.73 -13.47 -4.56
N ILE A 480 23.54 -13.12 -4.05
CA ILE A 480 23.00 -11.76 -4.15
C ILE A 480 23.88 -10.78 -3.38
N ALA A 481 24.20 -11.07 -2.11
CA ALA A 481 24.98 -10.17 -1.28
C ALA A 481 26.35 -9.86 -1.91
N ASN A 482 27.03 -10.89 -2.42
CA ASN A 482 28.28 -10.69 -3.14
C ASN A 482 28.07 -9.98 -4.49
N SER A 483 27.04 -10.33 -5.27
CA SER A 483 26.73 -9.64 -6.54
C SER A 483 26.40 -8.16 -6.34
N GLN A 484 25.79 -7.76 -5.23
CA GLN A 484 25.52 -6.36 -4.91
C GLN A 484 26.84 -5.61 -4.64
N ARG A 485 27.69 -6.13 -3.74
CA ARG A 485 29.04 -5.59 -3.46
C ARG A 485 29.90 -5.50 -4.73
N ARG A 486 29.85 -6.52 -5.58
CA ARG A 486 30.54 -6.60 -6.89
C ARG A 486 30.17 -5.46 -7.84
N LEU A 487 28.91 -5.00 -7.83
CA LEU A 487 28.46 -3.91 -8.69
C LEU A 487 28.91 -2.52 -8.19
N GLU A 488 29.34 -2.41 -6.93
CA GLU A 488 29.74 -1.18 -6.24
C GLU A 488 31.27 -1.04 -6.10
N SER A 489 31.93 -2.02 -5.47
CA SER A 489 33.33 -1.96 -5.05
C SER A 489 34.19 -3.17 -5.43
N GLY A 490 33.59 -4.21 -6.04
CA GLY A 490 34.25 -5.49 -6.34
C GLY A 490 33.77 -6.62 -5.43
N ASP A 491 34.22 -7.84 -5.71
CA ASP A 491 33.86 -9.03 -4.94
C ASP A 491 34.28 -8.91 -3.46
N ALA A 492 33.35 -9.22 -2.56
CA ALA A 492 33.61 -9.35 -1.12
C ALA A 492 33.81 -10.82 -0.71
N LEU A 493 33.25 -11.76 -1.49
CA LEU A 493 33.46 -13.19 -1.33
C LEU A 493 34.80 -13.60 -1.99
N PRO A 494 35.75 -14.21 -1.26
CA PRO A 494 37.02 -14.63 -1.85
C PRO A 494 36.86 -15.67 -2.96
N GLU A 495 37.82 -15.68 -3.89
CA GLU A 495 37.75 -16.51 -5.09
C GLU A 495 37.72 -18.02 -4.77
N GLU A 496 38.50 -18.47 -3.78
CA GLU A 496 38.50 -19.86 -3.28
C GLU A 496 37.09 -20.33 -2.85
N ASP A 497 36.38 -19.51 -2.07
CA ASP A 497 35.00 -19.79 -1.65
C ASP A 497 34.01 -19.75 -2.83
N GLN A 498 34.21 -18.85 -3.80
CA GLN A 498 33.38 -18.83 -5.02
C GLN A 498 33.58 -20.09 -5.87
N VAL A 499 34.82 -20.60 -5.95
CA VAL A 499 35.15 -21.85 -6.65
C VAL A 499 34.53 -23.05 -5.95
N GLU A 500 34.59 -23.17 -4.61
CA GLU A 500 33.93 -24.28 -3.88
C GLU A 500 32.41 -24.26 -4.07
N LEU A 501 31.78 -23.08 -3.93
CA LEU A 501 30.34 -22.92 -4.07
C LEU A 501 29.87 -23.17 -5.51
N ALA A 502 30.64 -22.74 -6.52
CA ALA A 502 30.35 -23.01 -7.92
C ALA A 502 30.52 -24.49 -8.29
N ALA A 503 31.57 -25.16 -7.78
CA ALA A 503 31.79 -26.58 -8.02
C ALA A 503 30.67 -27.44 -7.41
N SER A 504 30.35 -27.18 -6.13
CA SER A 504 29.31 -27.94 -5.41
C SER A 504 27.91 -27.73 -5.99
N VAL A 505 27.54 -26.50 -6.40
CA VAL A 505 26.24 -26.28 -7.05
C VAL A 505 26.18 -26.86 -8.47
N LEU A 506 27.28 -26.88 -9.23
CA LEU A 506 27.31 -27.51 -10.57
C LEU A 506 27.19 -29.03 -10.50
N GLU A 507 27.88 -29.66 -9.55
CA GLU A 507 27.75 -31.10 -9.30
C GLU A 507 26.30 -31.44 -8.90
N ALA A 508 25.71 -30.64 -8.00
CA ALA A 508 24.32 -30.80 -7.59
C ALA A 508 23.33 -30.61 -8.76
N ILE A 509 23.52 -29.60 -9.62
CA ILE A 509 22.69 -29.39 -10.82
C ILE A 509 22.80 -30.60 -11.76
N SER A 510 23.99 -31.17 -11.93
CA SER A 510 24.21 -32.34 -12.77
C SER A 510 23.42 -33.56 -12.26
N GLN A 511 23.48 -33.82 -10.95
CA GLN A 511 22.85 -34.98 -10.30
C GLN A 511 21.34 -34.81 -10.00
N GLU A 512 20.83 -33.57 -9.92
CA GLU A 512 19.43 -33.31 -9.59
C GLU A 512 18.48 -33.58 -10.77
N ASP A 513 17.81 -34.73 -10.75
CA ASP A 513 16.70 -35.10 -11.64
C ASP A 513 15.36 -35.25 -10.91
N LYS A 514 15.33 -35.16 -9.57
CA LYS A 514 14.15 -35.47 -8.74
C LYS A 514 13.33 -34.22 -8.39
N SER A 515 14.00 -33.15 -7.99
CA SER A 515 13.37 -31.93 -7.43
C SER A 515 13.52 -30.72 -8.36
N LYS A 516 12.44 -30.38 -9.05
CA LYS A 516 12.36 -29.18 -9.91
C LYS A 516 12.58 -27.88 -9.14
N GLU A 517 12.15 -27.82 -7.88
CA GLU A 517 12.32 -26.64 -7.02
C GLU A 517 13.77 -26.45 -6.57
N ALA A 518 14.49 -27.55 -6.25
CA ALA A 518 15.91 -27.50 -5.92
C ALA A 518 16.73 -27.03 -7.12
N LEU A 519 16.52 -27.66 -8.28
CA LEU A 519 17.16 -27.30 -9.55
C LEU A 519 16.95 -25.81 -9.90
N GLY A 520 15.72 -25.29 -9.72
CA GLY A 520 15.41 -23.89 -9.95
C GLY A 520 16.16 -22.93 -9.03
N GLY A 521 16.27 -23.25 -7.73
CA GLY A 521 17.07 -22.48 -6.78
C GLY A 521 18.56 -22.51 -7.10
N MET A 522 19.11 -23.69 -7.40
CA MET A 522 20.52 -23.89 -7.73
C MET A 522 20.94 -23.06 -8.96
N LEU A 523 20.13 -23.11 -10.03
CA LEU A 523 20.38 -22.35 -11.25
C LEU A 523 20.33 -20.84 -11.01
N LEU A 524 19.37 -20.37 -10.21
CA LEU A 524 19.24 -18.95 -9.88
C LEU A 524 20.46 -18.46 -9.07
N ALA A 525 20.89 -19.24 -8.09
CA ALA A 525 22.05 -18.94 -7.25
C ALA A 525 23.36 -18.92 -8.06
N LEU A 526 23.59 -19.92 -8.93
CA LEU A 526 24.71 -19.95 -9.88
C LEU A 526 24.69 -18.73 -10.81
N GLY A 527 23.52 -18.32 -11.28
CA GLY A 527 23.36 -17.14 -12.15
C GLY A 527 23.84 -15.83 -11.49
N PHE A 528 23.46 -15.57 -10.24
CA PHE A 528 23.95 -14.40 -9.50
C PHE A 528 25.42 -14.51 -9.11
N LEU A 529 25.91 -15.71 -8.79
CA LEU A 529 27.33 -15.93 -8.48
C LEU A 529 28.21 -15.56 -9.69
N VAL A 530 27.77 -15.91 -10.91
CA VAL A 530 28.50 -15.70 -12.17
C VAL A 530 28.29 -14.31 -12.81
N TYR A 531 27.15 -13.66 -12.55
CA TYR A 531 26.84 -12.38 -13.18
C TYR A 531 27.82 -11.26 -12.77
N CYS A 532 28.35 -10.55 -13.77
CA CYS A 532 29.41 -9.53 -13.63
C CYS A 532 30.74 -9.96 -12.94
N MET A 533 31.01 -11.25 -12.73
CA MET A 533 32.27 -11.71 -12.10
C MET A 533 33.54 -11.39 -12.93
N PRO A 534 34.74 -11.32 -12.33
CA PRO A 534 35.99 -10.98 -13.03
C PRO A 534 36.26 -11.88 -14.24
N MET A 535 36.68 -11.28 -15.37
CA MET A 535 36.94 -11.98 -16.64
C MET A 535 38.29 -12.74 -16.68
N ASP A 536 39.17 -12.48 -15.71
CA ASP A 536 40.45 -13.14 -15.49
C ASP A 536 40.43 -13.67 -14.05
N GLY A 537 40.24 -14.99 -13.85
CA GLY A 537 40.07 -15.61 -12.53
C GLY A 537 39.85 -17.12 -12.57
N GLU A 538 40.18 -17.81 -11.46
CA GLU A 538 40.07 -19.26 -11.27
C GLU A 538 38.64 -19.76 -11.39
N LEU A 539 37.65 -18.96 -10.99
CA LEU A 539 36.23 -19.28 -11.14
C LEU A 539 35.84 -19.48 -12.61
N ILE A 540 36.42 -18.71 -13.54
CA ILE A 540 36.17 -18.90 -14.97
C ILE A 540 36.76 -20.21 -15.48
N ASP A 541 37.98 -20.55 -15.03
CA ASP A 541 38.65 -21.76 -15.48
C ASP A 541 38.01 -23.03 -14.89
N LEU A 542 37.43 -22.96 -13.68
CA LEU A 542 36.51 -23.97 -13.16
C LEU A 542 35.29 -24.15 -14.08
N LEU A 543 34.55 -23.07 -14.36
CA LEU A 543 33.32 -23.13 -15.18
C LEU A 543 33.58 -23.65 -16.61
N ARG A 544 34.77 -23.36 -17.16
CA ARG A 544 35.27 -23.93 -18.42
C ARG A 544 35.59 -25.42 -18.30
N SER A 545 36.33 -25.82 -17.27
CA SER A 545 36.78 -27.21 -17.10
C SER A 545 35.65 -28.19 -16.78
N MET A 546 34.59 -27.73 -16.11
CA MET A 546 33.40 -28.52 -15.78
C MET A 546 32.32 -28.54 -16.87
N ASP A 547 32.50 -27.85 -18.00
CA ASP A 547 31.45 -27.59 -19.02
C ASP A 547 30.13 -27.10 -18.39
N ALA A 548 30.22 -26.01 -17.60
CA ALA A 548 29.07 -25.44 -16.92
C ALA A 548 27.92 -25.08 -17.87
N GLN A 549 28.24 -24.69 -19.12
CA GLN A 549 27.25 -24.41 -20.15
C GLN A 549 26.53 -25.69 -20.59
N GLY A 550 27.25 -26.78 -20.86
CA GLY A 550 26.66 -28.08 -21.20
C GLY A 550 25.76 -28.62 -20.09
N ILE A 551 26.21 -28.55 -18.83
CA ILE A 551 25.43 -28.97 -17.65
C ILE A 551 24.11 -28.20 -17.55
N VAL A 552 24.15 -26.86 -17.65
CA VAL A 552 22.93 -26.02 -17.57
C VAL A 552 22.00 -26.27 -18.76
N LEU A 553 22.53 -26.42 -19.98
CA LEU A 553 21.73 -26.71 -21.18
C LEU A 553 21.05 -28.08 -21.12
N ALA A 554 21.71 -29.11 -20.57
CA ALA A 554 21.14 -30.45 -20.44
C ALA A 554 19.84 -30.46 -19.62
N LYS A 555 19.72 -29.57 -18.63
CA LYS A 555 18.56 -29.46 -17.73
C LYS A 555 17.40 -28.63 -18.33
N LYS A 556 17.54 -28.07 -19.54
CA LYS A 556 16.52 -27.22 -20.21
C LYS A 556 15.14 -27.87 -20.36
N LYS A 557 15.06 -29.21 -20.45
CA LYS A 557 13.79 -29.94 -20.56
C LYS A 557 13.09 -30.26 -19.23
N GLN A 558 13.74 -30.04 -18.09
CA GLN A 558 13.24 -30.48 -16.78
C GLN A 558 12.53 -29.37 -15.98
N LEU A 559 12.81 -28.10 -16.28
CA LEU A 559 12.15 -26.96 -15.64
C LEU A 559 10.67 -26.84 -16.05
N PRO A 560 9.76 -26.57 -15.08
CA PRO A 560 8.38 -26.18 -15.37
C PRO A 560 8.28 -24.66 -15.59
N ASP A 561 7.25 -24.20 -16.30
CA ASP A 561 7.01 -22.77 -16.55
C ASP A 561 6.77 -21.93 -15.29
N ALA A 562 6.46 -22.56 -14.15
CA ALA A 562 6.31 -21.91 -12.86
C ALA A 562 7.04 -22.67 -11.74
N LEU A 563 8.15 -22.10 -11.24
CA LEU A 563 8.72 -22.44 -9.93
C LEU A 563 7.84 -21.84 -8.81
N GLY A 564 7.92 -22.40 -7.59
CA GLY A 564 7.33 -21.81 -6.37
C GLY A 564 7.85 -20.39 -6.07
N LEU A 565 9.00 -20.03 -6.66
CA LEU A 565 9.64 -18.70 -6.67
C LEU A 565 8.89 -17.63 -7.52
N LYS A 566 7.56 -17.72 -7.65
CA LYS A 566 6.69 -16.82 -8.47
C LYS A 566 6.82 -15.31 -8.19
N ARG A 567 7.56 -14.90 -7.15
CA ARG A 567 7.80 -13.50 -6.77
C ARG A 567 9.05 -12.87 -7.40
N ILE A 568 9.99 -13.64 -7.96
CA ILE A 568 11.39 -13.15 -8.15
C ILE A 568 11.85 -13.09 -9.61
N CYS A 569 11.60 -14.11 -10.43
CA CYS A 569 12.15 -14.20 -11.80
C CYS A 569 11.16 -14.81 -12.79
N ARG A 570 11.34 -14.51 -14.09
CA ARG A 570 10.58 -15.16 -15.17
C ARG A 570 11.28 -16.45 -15.57
N THR A 571 10.68 -17.58 -15.19
CA THR A 571 11.22 -18.95 -15.34
C THR A 571 11.62 -19.31 -16.77
N LYS A 572 10.82 -18.93 -17.78
CA LYS A 572 11.06 -19.25 -19.20
C LYS A 572 12.41 -18.75 -19.73
N ASP A 573 12.90 -17.60 -19.25
CA ASP A 573 14.15 -16.98 -19.73
C ASP A 573 15.40 -17.36 -18.90
N LEU A 574 15.26 -18.07 -17.76
CA LEU A 574 16.34 -18.21 -16.77
C LEU A 574 17.56 -18.98 -17.30
N ILE A 575 17.37 -20.17 -17.86
CA ILE A 575 18.47 -20.96 -18.45
C ILE A 575 19.13 -20.19 -19.59
N ASP A 576 18.35 -19.52 -20.44
CA ASP A 576 18.91 -18.80 -21.58
C ASP A 576 19.65 -17.53 -21.13
N ASP A 577 19.26 -16.88 -20.03
CA ASP A 577 20.02 -15.77 -19.43
C ASP A 577 21.32 -16.25 -18.75
N ILE A 578 21.30 -17.38 -18.04
CA ILE A 578 22.52 -18.00 -17.49
C ILE A 578 23.44 -18.42 -18.63
N CYS A 579 22.91 -19.07 -19.66
CA CYS A 579 23.67 -19.49 -20.84
C CYS A 579 24.23 -18.30 -21.63
N LYS A 580 23.50 -17.18 -21.76
CA LYS A 580 24.05 -15.93 -22.37
C LYS A 580 25.23 -15.40 -21.54
N THR A 581 25.11 -15.43 -20.22
CA THR A 581 26.18 -15.02 -19.29
C THR A 581 27.41 -15.91 -19.47
N LEU A 582 27.25 -17.23 -19.40
CA LEU A 582 28.32 -18.22 -19.63
C LEU A 582 28.92 -18.16 -21.05
N THR A 583 28.10 -17.99 -22.10
CA THR A 583 28.57 -17.89 -23.50
C THR A 583 29.43 -16.63 -23.70
N GLY A 584 29.10 -15.54 -23.00
CA GLY A 584 29.86 -14.29 -23.00
C GLY A 584 31.29 -14.41 -22.47
N MET A 585 31.61 -15.51 -21.77
CA MET A 585 32.91 -15.81 -21.18
C MET A 585 33.78 -16.76 -22.03
N LEU A 586 33.19 -17.41 -23.04
CA LEU A 586 33.81 -18.49 -23.81
C LEU A 586 34.36 -18.04 -25.17
N ASP A 587 33.79 -17.02 -25.79
CA ASP A 587 34.40 -16.32 -26.93
C ASP A 587 34.12 -14.80 -26.88
N PRO A 588 35.12 -13.95 -26.56
CA PRO A 588 35.00 -12.50 -26.59
C PRO A 588 34.56 -11.91 -27.95
N ARG A 589 34.65 -12.68 -29.04
CA ARG A 589 34.23 -12.26 -30.39
C ARG A 589 32.73 -12.38 -30.63
N LEU A 590 32.01 -13.13 -29.79
CA LEU A 590 30.55 -13.27 -29.85
C LEU A 590 29.80 -12.16 -29.08
N MET A 591 30.52 -11.27 -28.41
CA MET A 591 29.95 -10.09 -27.75
C MET A 591 29.46 -9.05 -28.76
N PRO A 592 28.27 -8.42 -28.56
CA PRO A 592 27.83 -7.32 -29.40
C PRO A 592 28.79 -6.13 -29.31
N LEU A 593 29.34 -5.68 -30.44
CA LEU A 593 30.18 -4.49 -30.49
C LEU A 593 29.40 -3.24 -30.01
N PRO A 594 30.02 -2.30 -29.27
CA PRO A 594 29.32 -1.12 -28.74
C PRO A 594 28.79 -0.15 -29.80
N ASN A 595 29.18 -0.30 -31.07
CA ASN A 595 28.79 0.58 -32.16
C ASN A 595 27.88 -0.13 -33.16
N MET A 596 26.82 0.57 -33.57
CA MET A 596 25.79 0.17 -34.54
C MET A 596 24.73 -0.84 -34.05
N ARG A 597 23.80 -0.36 -33.22
CA ARG A 597 22.39 -0.74 -33.36
C ARG A 597 21.66 0.33 -34.17
N ALA A 598 21.63 0.16 -35.49
CA ALA A 598 20.59 0.78 -36.31
C ALA A 598 19.25 0.15 -35.91
N ILE A 599 18.24 0.97 -35.66
CA ILE A 599 16.89 0.50 -35.34
C ILE A 599 16.24 0.05 -36.65
N HIS A 600 16.37 -1.23 -36.97
CA HIS A 600 15.58 -1.84 -38.04
C HIS A 600 14.18 -2.15 -37.49
N SER A 601 13.20 -1.37 -37.92
CA SER A 601 11.78 -1.65 -37.70
C SER A 601 11.36 -2.82 -38.59
N SER A 602 10.84 -3.90 -37.99
CA SER A 602 10.25 -5.05 -38.68
C SER A 602 8.74 -4.85 -38.82
N ALA A 603 8.33 -3.78 -39.51
CA ALA A 603 6.93 -3.44 -39.77
C ALA A 603 6.63 -3.44 -41.28
N SER A 604 6.31 -4.62 -41.80
CA SER A 604 5.38 -4.80 -42.92
C SER A 604 3.98 -4.42 -42.42
N THR A 605 3.12 -3.64 -43.06
CA THR A 605 3.08 -2.97 -44.38
C THR A 605 2.22 -1.70 -44.25
N PRO A 606 2.48 -0.61 -45.00
CA PRO A 606 1.68 0.61 -44.91
C PRO A 606 0.35 0.50 -45.68
N SER A 607 -0.75 0.96 -45.07
CA SER A 607 -2.06 1.05 -45.73
C SER A 607 -2.09 2.14 -46.81
N LEU A 608 -2.51 1.78 -48.02
CA LEU A 608 -2.54 2.63 -49.21
C LEU A 608 -3.83 3.46 -49.31
N ARG A 609 -4.03 4.47 -48.44
CA ARG A 609 -5.16 5.44 -48.60
C ARG A 609 -4.85 6.93 -48.40
N SER A 610 -3.61 7.34 -48.16
CA SER A 610 -3.23 8.75 -48.19
C SER A 610 -2.82 9.21 -49.60
N ARG A 611 -3.77 9.75 -50.37
CA ARG A 611 -3.48 10.58 -51.55
C ARG A 611 -3.69 12.07 -51.24
N ASP A 612 -2.64 12.84 -51.52
CA ASP A 612 -2.63 14.23 -51.99
C ASP A 612 -3.51 15.26 -51.23
N GLY A 613 -3.00 16.28 -50.52
CA GLY A 613 -1.61 16.66 -50.22
C GLY A 613 -1.42 18.18 -50.20
N THR A 614 -0.77 18.72 -49.15
CA THR A 614 0.06 19.95 -49.16
C THR A 614 0.58 20.21 -47.73
N LEU A 615 1.84 19.85 -47.45
CA LEU A 615 2.82 20.53 -46.57
C LEU A 615 4.01 19.56 -46.28
N PRO A 616 5.27 20.02 -46.14
CA PRO A 616 6.42 19.12 -46.03
C PRO A 616 6.59 18.54 -44.62
N PRO A 617 6.98 17.25 -44.47
CA PRO A 617 7.24 16.65 -43.18
C PRO A 617 8.67 16.97 -42.69
N TYR A 618 8.79 18.02 -41.86
CA TYR A 618 9.93 18.18 -40.95
C TYR A 618 9.41 18.38 -39.53
N MET A 619 9.91 17.58 -38.59
CA MET A 619 9.58 17.58 -37.15
C MET A 619 8.13 17.26 -36.75
N ARG A 620 7.84 15.97 -36.58
CA ARG A 620 7.32 15.47 -35.30
C ARG A 620 8.22 14.32 -34.83
N MET A 621 9.20 14.65 -33.97
CA MET A 621 9.86 13.64 -33.15
C MET A 621 8.85 13.18 -32.10
N ASP A 622 8.81 11.88 -31.80
CA ASP A 622 7.88 11.31 -30.83
C ASP A 622 8.16 11.85 -29.42
N THR A 623 7.37 12.82 -28.98
CA THR A 623 7.49 13.47 -27.67
C THR A 623 6.70 12.68 -26.65
N GLY A 624 7.39 11.93 -25.79
CA GLY A 624 6.76 11.11 -24.75
C GLY A 624 5.76 11.87 -23.86
N GLY A 625 4.47 11.56 -24.05
CA GLY A 625 3.48 11.49 -22.97
C GLY A 625 2.95 12.79 -22.36
N ASN A 626 3.07 13.97 -22.97
CA ASN A 626 2.34 15.14 -22.46
C ASN A 626 0.82 14.95 -22.63
N VAL A 627 0.01 15.46 -21.70
CA VAL A 627 -1.45 15.56 -21.87
C VAL A 627 -1.75 16.55 -23.00
N ARG A 628 -2.50 16.10 -24.01
CA ARG A 628 -2.88 16.95 -25.15
C ARG A 628 -4.04 17.85 -24.76
N VAL A 629 -3.97 19.14 -25.09
CA VAL A 629 -4.98 20.12 -24.70
C VAL A 629 -5.48 20.86 -25.92
N VAL A 630 -6.79 20.76 -26.14
CA VAL A 630 -7.51 21.46 -27.20
C VAL A 630 -8.61 22.34 -26.62
N VAL A 631 -8.86 23.48 -27.25
CA VAL A 631 -9.92 24.42 -26.84
C VAL A 631 -10.98 24.49 -27.91
N ARG A 632 -12.25 24.61 -27.53
CA ARG A 632 -13.37 24.81 -28.45
C ARG A 632 -14.28 25.94 -27.96
N VAL A 633 -14.50 26.94 -28.80
CA VAL A 633 -15.51 27.98 -28.58
C VAL A 633 -16.76 27.68 -29.38
N ARG A 634 -17.94 27.86 -28.76
CA ARG A 634 -19.24 27.63 -29.40
C ARG A 634 -19.86 28.90 -29.99
N ALA A 635 -20.86 28.71 -30.85
CA ALA A 635 -21.79 29.75 -31.28
C ALA A 635 -22.54 30.38 -30.10
N PHE A 636 -23.08 31.59 -30.30
CA PHE A 636 -23.98 32.20 -29.33
C PHE A 636 -25.26 31.38 -29.13
N LEU A 637 -25.74 31.35 -27.89
CA LEU A 637 -27.08 30.83 -27.56
C LEU A 637 -28.14 31.90 -27.88
N PRO A 638 -29.41 31.54 -28.14
CA PRO A 638 -30.48 32.50 -28.42
C PRO A 638 -30.56 33.64 -27.38
N ARG A 639 -30.49 33.30 -26.09
CA ARG A 639 -30.44 34.25 -24.96
C ARG A 639 -29.26 35.23 -24.94
N GLU A 640 -28.18 34.92 -25.65
CA GLU A 640 -26.99 35.79 -25.78
C GLU A 640 -27.16 36.74 -26.97
N ILE A 641 -27.75 36.26 -28.06
CA ILE A 641 -28.15 37.06 -29.22
C ILE A 641 -29.23 38.08 -28.81
N GLU A 642 -30.26 37.63 -28.09
CA GLU A 642 -31.34 38.48 -27.55
C GLU A 642 -30.85 39.56 -26.58
N ARG A 643 -29.74 39.30 -25.86
CA ARG A 643 -29.09 40.27 -24.97
C ARG A 643 -28.19 41.26 -25.71
N GLY A 644 -27.85 41.00 -26.97
CA GLY A 644 -26.81 41.74 -27.69
C GLY A 644 -25.42 41.50 -27.11
N ALA A 645 -25.11 40.28 -26.68
CA ALA A 645 -23.81 39.94 -26.12
C ALA A 645 -22.69 40.03 -27.17
N GLU A 646 -21.53 40.52 -26.75
CA GLU A 646 -20.33 40.64 -27.60
C GLU A 646 -19.49 39.36 -27.56
N CYS A 647 -18.76 39.07 -28.65
CA CYS A 647 -17.85 37.93 -28.69
C CYS A 647 -16.48 38.35 -28.16
N LEU A 648 -16.10 37.80 -27.02
CA LEU A 648 -14.85 38.09 -26.33
C LEU A 648 -13.69 37.19 -26.77
N ILE A 649 -13.92 36.26 -27.70
CA ILE A 649 -12.93 35.25 -28.12
C ILE A 649 -12.52 35.49 -29.57
N SER A 650 -11.22 35.41 -29.80
CA SER A 650 -10.61 35.29 -31.13
C SER A 650 -9.71 34.05 -31.15
N MET A 651 -9.68 33.33 -32.28
CA MET A 651 -8.82 32.17 -32.47
C MET A 651 -8.07 32.26 -33.79
N ASP A 652 -6.75 32.08 -33.75
CA ASP A 652 -5.91 32.03 -34.94
C ASP A 652 -5.70 30.57 -35.38
N PRO A 653 -6.18 30.15 -36.57
CA PRO A 653 -6.08 28.78 -37.05
C PRO A 653 -4.66 28.38 -37.50
N ILE A 654 -3.73 29.32 -37.66
CA ILE A 654 -2.33 29.05 -38.01
C ILE A 654 -1.50 28.91 -36.73
N THR A 655 -1.61 29.87 -35.82
CA THR A 655 -0.80 29.88 -34.59
C THR A 655 -1.38 29.06 -33.43
N GLN A 656 -2.62 28.54 -33.59
CA GLN A 656 -3.36 27.80 -32.56
C GLN A 656 -3.50 28.61 -31.25
N MET A 657 -3.55 29.94 -31.39
CA MET A 657 -3.65 30.90 -30.30
C MET A 657 -5.12 31.26 -30.07
N THR A 658 -5.57 31.15 -28.82
CA THR A 658 -6.87 31.64 -28.36
C THR A 658 -6.66 32.91 -27.54
N THR A 659 -7.29 34.00 -27.95
CA THR A 659 -7.23 35.31 -27.28
C THR A 659 -8.58 35.64 -26.66
N LEU A 660 -8.55 36.06 -25.39
CA LEU A 660 -9.70 36.55 -24.63
C LEU A 660 -9.59 38.07 -24.46
N HIS A 661 -10.50 38.80 -25.08
CA HIS A 661 -10.61 40.25 -25.05
C HIS A 661 -11.35 40.78 -23.82
N VAL A 662 -11.19 42.08 -23.55
CA VAL A 662 -11.77 42.77 -22.39
C VAL A 662 -13.24 43.14 -22.65
N PRO A 663 -14.20 42.87 -21.73
CA PRO A 663 -15.60 43.22 -21.93
C PRO A 663 -15.88 44.73 -21.90
N ASN A 664 -16.68 45.20 -22.85
CA ASN A 664 -17.20 46.57 -22.90
C ASN A 664 -18.19 46.88 -21.75
N ASP A 665 -18.38 48.16 -21.42
CA ASP A 665 -19.18 48.62 -20.26
C ASP A 665 -20.70 48.36 -20.36
N GLY A 666 -21.20 47.87 -21.49
CA GLY A 666 -22.64 47.71 -21.74
C GLY A 666 -23.27 46.38 -21.30
N ASP A 667 -22.49 45.31 -21.06
CA ASP A 667 -23.07 43.98 -20.78
C ASP A 667 -23.31 43.73 -19.28
N PRO A 668 -24.57 43.62 -18.81
CA PRO A 668 -24.89 43.38 -17.40
C PRO A 668 -24.35 42.04 -16.86
N ALA A 669 -24.06 41.06 -17.71
CA ALA A 669 -23.44 39.79 -17.27
C ALA A 669 -21.99 39.99 -16.78
N ASN A 670 -21.25 40.92 -17.40
CA ASN A 670 -19.84 41.16 -17.13
C ASN A 670 -19.61 42.30 -16.10
N ALA A 671 -20.66 43.01 -15.68
CA ALA A 671 -20.60 44.15 -14.75
C ALA A 671 -19.93 43.82 -13.39
N LYS A 672 -20.03 42.59 -12.89
CA LYS A 672 -19.38 42.18 -11.62
C LYS A 672 -17.86 42.06 -11.74
N ALA A 673 -17.32 41.75 -12.92
CA ALA A 673 -15.90 41.50 -13.12
C ALA A 673 -15.02 42.75 -12.88
N LYS A 674 -15.53 43.95 -13.22
CA LYS A 674 -14.82 45.23 -13.05
C LYS A 674 -14.66 45.65 -11.58
N SER A 675 -15.37 45.03 -10.63
CA SER A 675 -15.36 45.44 -9.22
C SER A 675 -14.11 45.04 -8.42
N ARG A 676 -13.25 44.13 -8.91
CA ARG A 676 -12.23 43.48 -8.06
C ARG A 676 -10.83 43.20 -8.66
N LYS A 677 -10.52 43.55 -9.91
CA LYS A 677 -9.15 43.45 -10.47
C LYS A 677 -8.97 44.22 -11.78
N VAL A 678 -7.71 44.52 -12.12
CA VAL A 678 -7.33 44.97 -13.47
C VAL A 678 -7.70 43.88 -14.47
N ILE A 679 -8.47 44.25 -15.49
CA ILE A 679 -8.86 43.36 -16.60
C ILE A 679 -7.94 43.68 -17.78
N GLU A 680 -7.35 42.64 -18.37
CA GLU A 680 -6.36 42.72 -19.45
C GLU A 680 -6.70 41.65 -20.48
N GLU A 681 -6.41 41.92 -21.75
CA GLU A 681 -6.45 40.92 -22.81
C GLU A 681 -5.43 39.80 -22.54
N LYS A 682 -5.80 38.53 -22.81
CA LYS A 682 -4.94 37.37 -22.55
C LYS A 682 -4.98 36.35 -23.68
N SER A 683 -3.81 36.03 -24.20
CA SER A 683 -3.61 35.01 -25.23
C SER A 683 -2.99 33.74 -24.65
N PHE A 684 -3.43 32.59 -25.17
CA PHE A 684 -2.97 31.26 -24.77
C PHE A 684 -2.76 30.40 -26.03
N THR A 685 -1.79 29.47 -26.02
CA THR A 685 -1.48 28.62 -27.19
C THR A 685 -1.65 27.14 -26.87
N PHE A 686 -2.62 26.51 -27.52
CA PHE A 686 -3.01 25.11 -27.29
C PHE A 686 -2.47 24.21 -28.39
N ASP A 687 -2.78 22.91 -28.33
CA ASP A 687 -2.37 21.97 -29.38
C ASP A 687 -3.31 22.07 -30.59
N ASN A 688 -4.61 22.33 -30.31
CA ASN A 688 -5.60 22.77 -31.30
C ASN A 688 -6.58 23.80 -30.67
N SER A 689 -7.00 24.80 -31.43
CA SER A 689 -8.03 25.79 -31.08
C SER A 689 -9.15 25.77 -32.12
N PHE A 690 -10.30 25.20 -31.75
CA PHE A 690 -11.46 25.00 -32.63
C PHE A 690 -12.48 26.15 -32.52
N TRP A 691 -12.62 26.90 -33.61
CA TRP A 691 -13.62 27.95 -33.76
C TRP A 691 -14.96 27.36 -34.24
N SER A 692 -15.89 27.06 -33.33
CA SER A 692 -17.26 26.64 -33.69
C SER A 692 -18.28 27.77 -33.47
N HIS A 693 -17.89 29.03 -33.68
CA HIS A 693 -18.72 30.20 -33.37
C HIS A 693 -19.65 30.65 -34.50
N ASP A 694 -19.14 31.01 -35.67
CA ASP A 694 -19.94 31.44 -36.83
C ASP A 694 -19.67 30.53 -38.04
N THR A 695 -20.72 29.87 -38.54
CA THR A 695 -20.64 28.94 -39.69
C THR A 695 -20.24 29.60 -41.00
N ARG A 696 -20.22 30.94 -41.06
CA ARG A 696 -19.77 31.72 -42.22
C ARG A 696 -18.26 31.91 -42.27
N ASP A 697 -17.56 31.69 -41.16
CA ASP A 697 -16.11 31.84 -41.09
C ASP A 697 -15.38 30.67 -41.78
N ARG A 698 -14.38 31.00 -42.59
CA ARG A 698 -13.57 30.02 -43.34
C ARG A 698 -12.86 28.98 -42.44
N HIS A 699 -12.69 29.29 -41.16
CA HIS A 699 -12.02 28.43 -40.17
C HIS A 699 -13.00 27.82 -39.16
N TYR A 700 -14.29 27.76 -39.50
CA TYR A 700 -15.30 27.09 -38.68
C TYR A 700 -15.01 25.60 -38.53
N ALA A 701 -15.00 25.11 -37.29
CA ALA A 701 -14.76 23.71 -36.94
C ALA A 701 -16.09 22.99 -36.68
N HIS A 702 -16.44 22.03 -37.55
CA HIS A 702 -17.56 21.11 -37.40
C HIS A 702 -17.25 20.01 -36.37
N GLN A 703 -18.25 19.17 -36.06
CA GLN A 703 -18.06 17.98 -35.20
C GLN A 703 -17.03 17.01 -35.79
N GLU A 704 -16.98 16.93 -37.13
CA GLU A 704 -16.08 16.06 -37.87
C GLU A 704 -14.62 16.52 -37.78
N ASP A 705 -14.34 17.83 -37.90
CA ASP A 705 -12.99 18.36 -37.73
C ASP A 705 -12.41 18.09 -36.33
N VAL A 706 -13.26 18.15 -35.29
CA VAL A 706 -12.89 17.80 -33.91
C VAL A 706 -12.61 16.30 -33.77
N TYR A 707 -13.36 15.45 -34.50
CA TYR A 707 -13.12 14.01 -34.51
C TYR A 707 -11.82 13.65 -35.25
N ASN A 708 -11.65 14.09 -36.49
CA ASN A 708 -10.49 13.77 -37.32
C ASN A 708 -9.17 14.29 -36.70
N SER A 709 -9.22 15.41 -35.97
CA SER A 709 -8.03 15.98 -35.33
C SER A 709 -7.67 15.34 -33.97
N LEU A 710 -8.52 14.52 -33.36
CA LEU A 710 -8.32 14.02 -31.98
C LEU A 710 -8.91 12.63 -31.74
N GLY A 711 -10.17 12.39 -32.11
CA GLY A 711 -10.83 11.09 -31.96
C GLY A 711 -10.17 9.98 -32.79
N GLU A 712 -9.83 10.25 -34.04
CA GLU A 712 -9.18 9.30 -34.96
C GLU A 712 -7.81 8.83 -34.42
N GLU A 713 -6.92 9.78 -34.10
CA GLU A 713 -5.57 9.51 -33.54
C GLU A 713 -5.65 8.80 -32.19
N PHE A 714 -6.65 9.11 -31.34
CA PHE A 714 -6.81 8.41 -30.07
C PHE A 714 -7.31 6.99 -30.28
N LEU A 715 -8.17 6.75 -31.27
CA LEU A 715 -8.62 5.42 -31.63
C LEU A 715 -7.48 4.56 -32.20
N ASP A 716 -6.57 5.14 -33.01
CA ASP A 716 -5.33 4.46 -33.45
C ASP A 716 -4.55 3.90 -32.25
N HIS A 717 -4.27 4.75 -31.26
CA HIS A 717 -3.58 4.35 -30.03
C HIS A 717 -4.32 3.24 -29.27
N ASN A 718 -5.65 3.15 -29.36
CA ASN A 718 -6.41 2.05 -28.75
C ASN A 718 -6.26 0.74 -29.52
N PHE A 719 -6.18 0.75 -30.85
CA PHE A 719 -5.85 -0.44 -31.63
C PHE A 719 -4.38 -0.87 -31.46
N GLU A 720 -3.47 0.06 -31.15
CA GLU A 720 -2.09 -0.26 -30.74
C GLU A 720 -1.99 -0.92 -29.35
N GLY A 721 -3.03 -0.81 -28.51
CA GLY A 721 -3.07 -1.38 -27.16
C GLY A 721 -2.80 -0.38 -26.01
N TYR A 722 -2.79 0.93 -26.27
CA TYR A 722 -2.74 1.94 -25.21
C TYR A 722 -4.13 2.16 -24.58
N HIS A 723 -4.16 2.48 -23.30
CA HIS A 723 -5.35 3.09 -22.68
C HIS A 723 -5.43 4.56 -23.08
N THR A 724 -6.64 5.07 -23.34
CA THR A 724 -6.89 6.47 -23.69
C THR A 724 -7.96 7.10 -22.80
N CYS A 725 -7.86 8.42 -22.62
CA CYS A 725 -8.87 9.19 -21.91
C CYS A 725 -9.08 10.55 -22.57
N ILE A 726 -10.34 10.88 -22.88
CA ILE A 726 -10.72 12.17 -23.44
C ILE A 726 -11.80 12.76 -22.55
N PHE A 727 -11.54 13.92 -21.96
CA PHE A 727 -12.49 14.58 -21.06
C PHE A 727 -12.81 16.02 -21.49
N ALA A 728 -14.10 16.35 -21.51
CA ALA A 728 -14.58 17.70 -21.75
C ALA A 728 -14.71 18.49 -20.43
N TYR A 729 -14.20 19.71 -20.40
CA TYR A 729 -14.17 20.58 -19.22
C TYR A 729 -14.60 22.02 -19.56
N GLY A 730 -15.23 22.72 -18.62
CA GLY A 730 -15.70 24.11 -18.78
C GLY A 730 -17.06 24.36 -18.13
N GLN A 731 -17.58 25.58 -18.23
CA GLN A 731 -18.84 25.97 -17.58
C GLN A 731 -20.08 25.26 -18.17
N THR A 732 -21.19 25.24 -17.42
CA THR A 732 -22.48 24.77 -17.93
C THR A 732 -22.90 25.56 -19.17
N GLY A 733 -23.34 24.84 -20.20
CA GLY A 733 -23.71 25.43 -21.49
C GLY A 733 -22.54 25.90 -22.35
N SER A 734 -21.28 25.57 -22.05
CA SER A 734 -20.13 25.90 -22.93
C SER A 734 -19.93 24.96 -24.12
N GLY A 735 -20.67 23.85 -24.19
CA GLY A 735 -20.59 22.87 -25.29
C GLY A 735 -19.90 21.53 -24.96
N LYS A 736 -19.70 21.19 -23.68
CA LYS A 736 -19.13 19.90 -23.24
C LYS A 736 -19.88 18.69 -23.82
N SER A 737 -21.15 18.51 -23.44
CA SER A 737 -21.98 17.40 -23.92
C SER A 737 -22.26 17.47 -25.43
N TYR A 738 -22.31 18.67 -26.03
CA TYR A 738 -22.36 18.82 -27.49
C TYR A 738 -21.08 18.33 -28.17
N THR A 739 -19.91 18.44 -27.52
CA THR A 739 -18.67 17.89 -28.08
C THR A 739 -18.55 16.39 -27.84
N MET A 740 -18.91 15.90 -26.66
CA MET A 740 -18.82 14.48 -26.31
C MET A 740 -19.92 13.65 -26.97
N MET A 741 -21.18 14.02 -26.83
CA MET A 741 -22.34 13.29 -27.36
C MET A 741 -22.84 13.89 -28.68
N GLY A 742 -22.94 15.22 -28.75
CA GLY A 742 -23.54 15.93 -29.88
C GLY A 742 -25.06 15.91 -29.88
N THR A 743 -25.65 16.10 -31.06
CA THR A 743 -27.09 15.92 -31.31
C THR A 743 -27.30 14.78 -32.30
N PRO A 744 -28.53 14.26 -32.47
CA PRO A 744 -28.79 13.21 -33.46
C PRO A 744 -28.36 13.59 -34.89
N ASP A 745 -28.51 14.86 -35.27
CA ASP A 745 -28.12 15.36 -36.60
C ASP A 745 -26.64 15.79 -36.68
N GLN A 746 -26.00 16.03 -35.54
CA GLN A 746 -24.60 16.46 -35.43
C GLN A 746 -23.87 15.64 -34.35
N PRO A 747 -23.62 14.33 -34.62
CA PRO A 747 -23.01 13.42 -33.66
C PRO A 747 -21.64 13.92 -33.21
N GLY A 748 -21.40 13.86 -31.90
CA GLY A 748 -20.15 14.26 -31.26
C GLY A 748 -19.10 13.14 -31.25
N LEU A 749 -18.15 13.26 -30.33
CA LEU A 749 -16.98 12.38 -30.27
C LEU A 749 -17.35 10.92 -29.97
N ILE A 750 -18.20 10.65 -28.97
CA ILE A 750 -18.60 9.30 -28.55
C ILE A 750 -19.25 8.50 -29.69
N PRO A 751 -20.35 8.95 -30.33
CA PRO A 751 -20.97 8.20 -31.41
C PRO A 751 -20.04 7.99 -32.61
N ARG A 752 -19.18 8.97 -32.94
CA ARG A 752 -18.19 8.83 -34.02
C ARG A 752 -17.07 7.84 -33.67
N THR A 753 -16.55 7.86 -32.44
CA THR A 753 -15.59 6.84 -31.97
C THR A 753 -16.21 5.45 -32.01
N CYS A 754 -17.49 5.29 -31.63
CA CYS A 754 -18.19 4.01 -31.74
C CYS A 754 -18.35 3.56 -33.21
N GLU A 755 -18.68 4.47 -34.12
CA GLU A 755 -18.83 4.19 -35.55
C GLU A 755 -17.51 3.76 -36.19
N ASP A 756 -16.45 4.55 -36.04
CA ASP A 756 -15.11 4.23 -36.57
C ASP A 756 -14.54 2.95 -35.94
N LEU A 757 -14.73 2.73 -34.62
CA LEU A 757 -14.34 1.50 -33.93
C LEU A 757 -14.93 0.25 -34.62
N PHE A 758 -16.23 0.24 -34.89
CA PHE A 758 -16.87 -0.91 -35.54
C PHE A 758 -16.51 -1.01 -37.03
N GLN A 759 -16.38 0.10 -37.75
CA GLN A 759 -15.90 0.09 -39.14
C GLN A 759 -14.48 -0.50 -39.26
N ARG A 760 -13.56 -0.14 -38.35
CA ARG A 760 -12.21 -0.71 -38.30
C ARG A 760 -12.19 -2.18 -37.92
N ILE A 761 -13.03 -2.61 -36.98
CA ILE A 761 -13.17 -4.03 -36.62
C ILE A 761 -13.69 -4.84 -37.83
N GLU A 762 -14.72 -4.37 -38.52
CA GLU A 762 -15.26 -5.01 -39.72
C GLU A 762 -14.24 -5.06 -40.86
N ALA A 763 -13.48 -3.99 -41.09
CA ALA A 763 -12.40 -3.97 -42.08
C ALA A 763 -11.27 -4.96 -41.73
N ALA A 764 -10.75 -4.88 -40.51
CA ALA A 764 -9.64 -5.74 -40.06
C ALA A 764 -10.02 -7.23 -40.02
N GLN A 765 -11.28 -7.56 -39.73
CA GLN A 765 -11.77 -8.95 -39.72
C GLN A 765 -11.94 -9.52 -41.14
N ASN A 766 -12.13 -8.68 -42.16
CA ASN A 766 -12.10 -9.08 -43.57
C ASN A 766 -10.66 -9.22 -44.11
N GLU A 767 -9.71 -8.39 -43.66
CA GLU A 767 -8.31 -8.42 -44.10
C GLU A 767 -7.46 -9.48 -43.37
N THR A 768 -7.71 -9.70 -42.08
CA THR A 768 -6.89 -10.56 -41.19
C THR A 768 -7.77 -11.48 -40.33
N PRO A 769 -8.18 -12.66 -40.82
CA PRO A 769 -9.08 -13.58 -40.11
C PRO A 769 -8.46 -14.18 -38.82
N ASN A 770 -7.14 -14.08 -38.66
CA ASN A 770 -6.39 -14.53 -37.48
C ASN A 770 -6.53 -13.58 -36.27
N ILE A 771 -7.19 -12.43 -36.45
CA ILE A 771 -7.41 -11.43 -35.40
C ILE A 771 -8.89 -11.40 -35.04
N SER A 772 -9.19 -11.52 -33.75
CA SER A 772 -10.55 -11.38 -33.21
C SER A 772 -10.64 -10.22 -32.20
N TYR A 773 -11.70 -9.43 -32.32
CA TYR A 773 -11.95 -8.27 -31.48
C TYR A 773 -13.14 -8.51 -30.55
N HIS A 774 -12.97 -8.15 -29.28
CA HIS A 774 -13.98 -8.25 -28.24
C HIS A 774 -14.20 -6.87 -27.63
N VAL A 775 -15.39 -6.32 -27.79
CA VAL A 775 -15.77 -5.00 -27.27
C VAL A 775 -16.70 -5.19 -26.07
N ARG A 776 -16.43 -4.47 -24.97
CA ARG A 776 -17.37 -4.28 -23.87
C ARG A 776 -17.57 -2.80 -23.61
N ALA A 777 -18.77 -2.41 -23.22
CA ALA A 777 -19.09 -1.05 -22.80
C ALA A 777 -19.55 -1.03 -21.34
N SER A 778 -19.20 0.03 -20.60
CA SER A 778 -19.79 0.36 -19.32
C SER A 778 -20.05 1.86 -19.24
N TYR A 779 -21.11 2.26 -18.53
CA TYR A 779 -21.50 3.65 -18.41
C TYR A 779 -21.95 3.95 -16.99
N PHE A 780 -21.31 4.93 -16.34
CA PHE A 780 -21.66 5.35 -14.99
C PHE A 780 -21.60 6.87 -14.86
N GLU A 781 -22.30 7.39 -13.85
CA GLU A 781 -22.14 8.78 -13.42
C GLU A 781 -21.60 8.90 -11.99
N VAL A 782 -20.84 9.97 -11.77
CA VAL A 782 -20.44 10.45 -10.44
C VAL A 782 -21.29 11.67 -10.11
N TYR A 783 -22.15 11.54 -9.11
CA TYR A 783 -23.05 12.61 -8.64
C TYR A 783 -22.99 12.69 -7.12
N ASN A 784 -22.81 13.91 -6.58
CA ASN A 784 -22.74 14.15 -5.12
C ASN A 784 -21.75 13.22 -4.38
N GLU A 785 -20.57 12.97 -4.97
CA GLU A 785 -19.56 12.02 -4.46
C GLU A 785 -20.08 10.58 -4.25
N HIS A 786 -21.02 10.13 -5.08
CA HIS A 786 -21.47 8.75 -5.18
C HIS A 786 -21.42 8.28 -6.65
N VAL A 787 -21.20 6.98 -6.88
CA VAL A 787 -21.17 6.37 -8.22
C VAL A 787 -22.48 5.63 -8.48
N ARG A 788 -23.09 5.84 -9.65
CA ARG A 788 -24.26 5.07 -10.11
C ARG A 788 -24.01 4.48 -11.49
N ASP A 789 -24.41 3.22 -11.64
CA ASP A 789 -24.49 2.57 -12.95
C ASP A 789 -25.65 3.20 -13.76
N LEU A 790 -25.38 3.54 -15.04
CA LEU A 790 -26.40 4.08 -15.95
C LEU A 790 -27.01 2.98 -16.85
N LEU A 791 -26.44 1.78 -16.88
CA LEU A 791 -26.93 0.66 -17.69
C LEU A 791 -27.93 -0.22 -16.93
N VAL A 792 -28.04 -0.05 -15.61
CA VAL A 792 -29.02 -0.74 -14.76
C VAL A 792 -30.36 0.02 -14.76
N PRO A 793 -31.50 -0.63 -15.05
CA PRO A 793 -32.80 0.04 -15.06
C PRO A 793 -33.22 0.49 -13.66
N VAL A 794 -33.54 1.78 -13.51
CA VAL A 794 -34.01 2.36 -12.24
C VAL A 794 -35.43 1.89 -11.92
N SER A 795 -35.58 1.15 -10.82
CA SER A 795 -36.88 0.76 -10.28
C SER A 795 -37.51 1.93 -9.50
N PRO A 796 -38.73 2.39 -9.82
CA PRO A 796 -39.28 3.64 -9.28
C PRO A 796 -39.56 3.63 -7.76
N ASN A 797 -39.65 2.45 -7.14
CA ASN A 797 -39.93 2.29 -5.71
C ASN A 797 -38.71 1.86 -4.88
N GLN A 798 -37.49 1.85 -5.44
CA GLN A 798 -36.27 1.47 -4.72
C GLN A 798 -35.33 2.67 -4.51
N PRO A 799 -34.62 2.73 -3.37
CA PRO A 799 -33.59 3.75 -3.15
C PRO A 799 -32.45 3.60 -4.17
N PRO A 800 -31.80 4.70 -4.59
CA PRO A 800 -30.71 4.64 -5.56
C PRO A 800 -29.54 3.81 -5.03
N TYR A 801 -29.16 2.77 -5.76
CA TYR A 801 -28.02 1.92 -5.43
C TYR A 801 -26.70 2.61 -5.84
N TYR A 802 -25.76 2.70 -4.91
CA TYR A 802 -24.47 3.36 -5.13
C TYR A 802 -23.32 2.35 -5.10
N LEU A 803 -22.53 2.34 -6.17
CA LEU A 803 -21.40 1.44 -6.33
C LEU A 803 -20.20 1.87 -5.48
N LYS A 804 -19.44 0.90 -4.98
CA LYS A 804 -18.24 1.13 -4.15
C LYS A 804 -16.98 1.04 -5.00
N ILE A 805 -16.02 1.92 -4.73
CA ILE A 805 -14.73 1.94 -5.43
C ILE A 805 -13.73 1.04 -4.69
N ARG A 806 -12.87 0.37 -5.45
CA ARG A 806 -11.77 -0.48 -4.97
C ARG A 806 -10.51 -0.17 -5.79
N GLU A 807 -9.35 -0.60 -5.32
CA GLU A 807 -8.07 -0.39 -6.00
C GLU A 807 -7.39 -1.75 -6.21
N SER A 808 -7.14 -2.09 -7.47
CA SER A 808 -6.38 -3.27 -7.89
C SER A 808 -4.87 -2.96 -7.82
N PRO A 809 -4.01 -3.89 -7.35
CA PRO A 809 -2.56 -3.71 -7.38
C PRO A 809 -1.97 -3.53 -8.79
N THR A 810 -2.64 -4.05 -9.82
CA THR A 810 -2.18 -4.01 -11.22
C THR A 810 -2.89 -2.93 -12.04
N GLU A 811 -4.21 -2.84 -11.94
CA GLU A 811 -5.04 -1.94 -12.77
C GLU A 811 -5.45 -0.63 -12.08
N GLY A 812 -5.10 -0.45 -10.81
CA GLY A 812 -5.46 0.73 -10.05
C GLY A 812 -6.96 0.82 -9.71
N PRO A 813 -7.52 2.03 -9.53
CA PRO A 813 -8.87 2.21 -9.01
C PRO A 813 -9.98 1.89 -10.02
N TYR A 814 -10.91 1.03 -9.60
CA TYR A 814 -12.07 0.57 -10.38
C TYR A 814 -13.37 0.62 -9.55
N VAL A 815 -14.49 0.66 -10.25
CA VAL A 815 -15.84 0.61 -9.63
C VAL A 815 -16.22 -0.86 -9.45
N LYS A 816 -16.41 -1.31 -8.20
CA LYS A 816 -16.85 -2.68 -7.93
C LYS A 816 -18.31 -2.83 -8.33
N ASP A 817 -18.64 -3.99 -8.91
CA ASP A 817 -20.00 -4.39 -9.29
C ASP A 817 -20.62 -3.48 -10.38
N LEU A 818 -19.80 -2.80 -11.19
CA LEU A 818 -20.23 -2.05 -12.38
C LEU A 818 -20.60 -2.99 -13.52
N THR A 819 -21.69 -2.70 -14.23
CA THR A 819 -22.14 -3.50 -15.37
C THR A 819 -21.25 -3.27 -16.60
N GLU A 820 -20.58 -4.32 -17.06
CA GLU A 820 -19.93 -4.39 -18.37
C GLU A 820 -20.78 -5.21 -19.33
N VAL A 821 -21.37 -4.56 -20.35
CA VAL A 821 -22.10 -5.27 -21.40
C VAL A 821 -21.18 -5.59 -22.58
N PRO A 822 -21.12 -6.85 -23.06
CA PRO A 822 -20.45 -7.17 -24.32
C PRO A 822 -21.26 -6.57 -25.48
N VAL A 823 -20.57 -5.97 -26.46
CA VAL A 823 -21.21 -5.31 -27.60
C VAL A 823 -20.64 -5.84 -28.91
N ARG A 824 -21.51 -6.20 -29.84
CA ARG A 824 -21.18 -6.83 -31.13
C ARG A 824 -21.50 -5.96 -32.35
N SER A 825 -22.13 -4.81 -32.17
CA SER A 825 -22.49 -3.92 -33.28
C SER A 825 -22.63 -2.46 -32.84
N LEU A 826 -22.49 -1.55 -33.80
CA LEU A 826 -22.72 -0.10 -33.63
C LEU A 826 -24.13 0.19 -33.06
N ASN A 827 -25.16 -0.49 -33.57
CA ASN A 827 -26.55 -0.32 -33.11
C ASN A 827 -26.73 -0.71 -31.64
N GLU A 828 -25.99 -1.70 -31.15
CA GLU A 828 -26.07 -2.15 -29.77
C GLU A 828 -25.38 -1.15 -28.81
N ILE A 829 -24.20 -0.64 -29.15
CA ILE A 829 -23.50 0.35 -28.30
C ILE A 829 -24.26 1.67 -28.23
N LEU A 830 -24.82 2.14 -29.36
CA LEU A 830 -25.64 3.35 -29.40
C LEU A 830 -26.96 3.20 -28.61
N ARG A 831 -27.53 1.99 -28.55
CA ARG A 831 -28.69 1.70 -27.70
C ARG A 831 -28.35 1.78 -26.21
N TYR A 832 -27.22 1.19 -25.77
CA TYR A 832 -26.78 1.28 -24.38
C TYR A 832 -26.41 2.71 -23.97
N MET A 833 -25.74 3.45 -24.85
CA MET A 833 -25.47 4.89 -24.69
C MET A 833 -26.75 5.69 -24.50
N THR A 834 -27.73 5.54 -25.41
CA THR A 834 -29.04 6.22 -25.35
C THR A 834 -29.84 5.84 -24.09
N ALA A 835 -29.74 4.59 -23.64
CA ALA A 835 -30.39 4.13 -22.42
C ALA A 835 -29.77 4.79 -21.17
N GLY A 836 -28.43 4.86 -21.11
CA GLY A 836 -27.72 5.48 -20.00
C GLY A 836 -27.94 6.99 -19.89
N ASP A 837 -27.97 7.71 -21.02
CA ASP A 837 -28.32 9.13 -21.05
C ASP A 837 -29.72 9.39 -20.47
N ARG A 838 -30.70 8.53 -20.78
CA ARG A 838 -32.05 8.61 -20.22
C ARG A 838 -32.11 8.28 -18.72
N SER A 839 -31.14 7.52 -18.21
CA SER A 839 -31.02 7.15 -16.80
C SER A 839 -30.23 8.15 -15.95
N ARG A 840 -29.65 9.20 -16.56
CA ARG A 840 -28.82 10.21 -15.88
C ARG A 840 -29.65 11.09 -14.92
N THR A 841 -29.02 11.60 -13.87
CA THR A 841 -29.58 12.54 -12.86
C THR A 841 -30.35 13.78 -13.36
N THR A 842 -31.59 13.66 -13.84
CA THR A 842 -32.47 14.81 -14.14
C THR A 842 -32.95 15.52 -12.87
N ALA A 843 -32.44 16.73 -12.59
CA ALA A 843 -32.90 17.58 -11.49
C ALA A 843 -33.99 18.57 -11.95
N SER A 844 -35.16 18.56 -11.31
CA SER A 844 -36.29 19.42 -11.66
C SER A 844 -36.14 20.87 -11.14
N THR A 845 -35.52 21.75 -11.94
CA THR A 845 -35.54 23.21 -11.71
C THR A 845 -35.60 24.00 -13.02
N LYS A 846 -36.18 25.22 -12.97
CA LYS A 846 -36.42 26.13 -14.11
C LYS A 846 -35.15 26.65 -14.83
N MET A 847 -33.94 26.19 -14.53
CA MET A 847 -32.72 26.90 -14.94
C MET A 847 -31.46 26.07 -15.23
N ASN A 848 -31.46 24.74 -15.15
CA ASN A 848 -30.26 23.94 -15.44
C ASN A 848 -30.56 22.66 -16.25
N ASP A 849 -29.70 22.38 -17.22
CA ASP A 849 -29.69 21.16 -18.04
C ASP A 849 -29.07 19.98 -17.27
N THR A 850 -29.50 18.75 -17.57
CA THR A 850 -29.12 17.50 -16.88
C THR A 850 -27.61 17.26 -16.86
N SER A 851 -26.90 17.72 -17.90
CA SER A 851 -25.45 17.66 -18.03
C SER A 851 -24.66 18.48 -16.98
N SER A 852 -25.29 19.47 -16.34
CA SER A 852 -24.58 20.45 -15.50
C SER A 852 -24.10 19.93 -14.14
N ARG A 853 -24.71 18.86 -13.60
CA ARG A 853 -24.61 18.50 -12.17
C ARG A 853 -23.99 17.13 -11.87
N SER A 854 -23.77 16.26 -12.87
CA SER A 854 -23.09 14.98 -12.71
C SER A 854 -21.98 14.79 -13.75
N HIS A 855 -20.93 14.06 -13.39
CA HIS A 855 -19.89 13.65 -14.34
C HIS A 855 -20.29 12.31 -14.95
N ALA A 856 -20.38 12.20 -16.26
CA ALA A 856 -20.66 10.94 -16.94
C ALA A 856 -19.37 10.37 -17.53
N VAL A 857 -19.11 9.08 -17.29
CA VAL A 857 -17.91 8.36 -17.75
C VAL A 857 -18.36 7.17 -18.58
N PHE A 858 -18.29 7.31 -19.89
CA PHE A 858 -18.50 6.21 -20.84
C PHE A 858 -17.16 5.50 -21.08
N THR A 859 -17.13 4.19 -20.88
CA THR A 859 -15.90 3.40 -21.05
C THR A 859 -16.14 2.28 -22.06
N ILE A 860 -15.24 2.18 -23.05
CA ILE A 860 -15.18 1.04 -23.98
C ILE A 860 -13.89 0.26 -23.68
N MET A 861 -14.03 -1.02 -23.38
CA MET A 861 -12.91 -1.96 -23.32
C MET A 861 -12.80 -2.65 -24.68
N LEU A 862 -11.66 -2.50 -25.34
CA LEU A 862 -11.33 -3.17 -26.59
C LEU A 862 -10.26 -4.23 -26.30
N LYS A 863 -10.57 -5.49 -26.56
CA LYS A 863 -9.65 -6.62 -26.43
C LYS A 863 -9.41 -7.24 -27.80
N GLN A 864 -8.19 -7.12 -28.29
CA GLN A 864 -7.72 -7.72 -29.54
C GLN A 864 -6.97 -9.00 -29.22
N ILE A 865 -7.37 -10.11 -29.85
CA ILE A 865 -6.73 -11.41 -29.70
C ILE A 865 -6.20 -11.80 -31.08
N HIS A 866 -4.87 -11.80 -31.23
CA HIS A 866 -4.18 -12.20 -32.46
C HIS A 866 -3.60 -13.60 -32.26
N HIS A 867 -4.08 -14.55 -33.05
CA HIS A 867 -3.60 -15.93 -33.06
C HIS A 867 -2.53 -16.08 -34.15
N ASP A 868 -1.28 -16.30 -33.77
CA ASP A 868 -0.24 -16.59 -34.75
C ASP A 868 -0.31 -18.09 -35.15
N MET A 869 -0.57 -18.34 -36.43
CA MET A 869 -0.69 -19.69 -36.98
C MET A 869 0.66 -20.36 -37.24
N GLU A 870 1.78 -19.60 -37.24
CA GLU A 870 3.12 -20.17 -37.44
C GLU A 870 3.79 -20.56 -36.12
N THR A 871 3.50 -19.85 -35.01
CA THR A 871 4.13 -20.07 -33.69
C THR A 871 3.21 -20.72 -32.65
N ASP A 872 1.91 -20.84 -32.93
CA ASP A 872 0.85 -21.25 -31.97
C ASP A 872 0.75 -20.34 -30.72
N GLU A 873 1.32 -19.13 -30.79
CA GLU A 873 1.19 -18.12 -29.73
C GLU A 873 -0.09 -17.28 -29.93
N THR A 874 -0.88 -17.15 -28.87
CA THR A 874 -1.97 -16.16 -28.82
C THR A 874 -1.49 -14.91 -28.10
N THR A 875 -1.45 -13.79 -28.82
CA THR A 875 -1.17 -12.48 -28.21
C THR A 875 -2.48 -11.75 -27.92
N GLU A 876 -2.64 -11.28 -26.70
CA GLU A 876 -3.77 -10.48 -26.26
C GLU A 876 -3.32 -9.04 -26.06
N ARG A 877 -3.98 -8.09 -26.71
CA ARG A 877 -3.86 -6.66 -26.41
C ARG A 877 -5.15 -6.15 -25.81
N SER A 878 -5.04 -5.39 -24.74
CA SER A 878 -6.18 -4.77 -24.08
C SER A 878 -6.04 -3.25 -24.04
N SER A 879 -7.07 -2.55 -24.49
CA SER A 879 -7.15 -1.10 -24.43
C SER A 879 -8.47 -0.65 -23.81
N ARG A 880 -8.42 0.53 -23.20
CA ARG A 880 -9.51 1.13 -22.45
C ARG A 880 -9.69 2.55 -22.94
N ILE A 881 -10.84 2.82 -23.53
CA ILE A 881 -11.26 4.11 -24.07
C ILE A 881 -12.16 4.76 -23.02
N ARG A 882 -11.72 5.84 -22.37
CA ARG A 882 -12.56 6.61 -21.43
C ARG A 882 -12.99 7.93 -22.07
N LEU A 883 -14.29 8.12 -22.21
CA LEU A 883 -14.90 9.32 -22.77
C LEU A 883 -15.74 9.98 -21.67
N VAL A 884 -15.31 11.16 -21.22
CA VAL A 884 -15.80 11.79 -19.98
C VAL A 884 -16.46 13.15 -20.25
N ASP A 885 -17.72 13.29 -19.87
CA ASP A 885 -18.47 14.55 -19.84
C ASP A 885 -18.55 15.05 -18.39
N LEU A 886 -17.70 16.00 -18.03
CA LEU A 886 -17.65 16.55 -16.66
C LEU A 886 -18.83 17.50 -16.39
N ALA A 887 -19.15 17.69 -15.11
CA ALA A 887 -20.08 18.71 -14.64
C ALA A 887 -19.58 20.15 -14.93
N GLY A 888 -20.44 21.15 -14.73
CA GLY A 888 -20.09 22.57 -14.91
C GLY A 888 -18.97 23.05 -13.97
N SER A 889 -17.99 23.78 -14.50
CA SER A 889 -16.88 24.36 -13.73
C SER A 889 -17.25 25.57 -12.86
N GLU A 890 -18.46 26.10 -13.01
CA GLU A 890 -18.90 27.33 -12.35
C GLU A 890 -19.08 27.18 -10.83
N ARG A 891 -18.75 28.25 -10.10
CA ARG A 891 -18.72 28.25 -8.63
C ARG A 891 -20.14 28.27 -8.04
N ALA A 892 -20.46 27.34 -7.14
CA ALA A 892 -21.78 27.26 -6.47
C ALA A 892 -22.33 28.58 -5.89
N LYS A 893 -21.48 29.52 -5.47
CA LYS A 893 -21.89 30.87 -4.98
C LYS A 893 -22.54 31.78 -6.03
N SER A 894 -22.47 31.46 -7.32
CA SER A 894 -23.22 32.17 -8.37
C SER A 894 -24.68 31.71 -8.46
N THR A 895 -25.03 30.59 -7.80
CA THR A 895 -26.41 30.06 -7.76
C THR A 895 -27.13 30.51 -6.49
N GLU A 896 -28.39 30.94 -6.61
CA GLU A 896 -29.24 31.36 -5.48
C GLU A 896 -29.79 30.17 -4.66
N ALA A 897 -29.03 29.08 -4.57
CA ALA A 897 -29.46 27.83 -3.98
C ALA A 897 -29.25 27.79 -2.45
N THR A 898 -30.31 27.53 -1.69
CA THR A 898 -30.28 27.38 -0.23
C THR A 898 -30.45 25.92 0.21
N GLY A 899 -30.06 25.62 1.45
CA GLY A 899 -30.30 24.32 2.10
C GLY A 899 -29.59 23.14 1.42
N ALA A 900 -30.32 22.05 1.17
CA ALA A 900 -29.77 20.80 0.61
C ALA A 900 -29.09 20.99 -0.76
N ARG A 901 -29.61 21.90 -1.60
CA ARG A 901 -29.05 22.21 -2.93
C ARG A 901 -27.66 22.87 -2.84
N LEU A 902 -27.39 23.60 -1.75
CA LEU A 902 -26.07 24.19 -1.50
C LEU A 902 -25.03 23.12 -1.12
N ARG A 903 -25.42 22.11 -0.32
CA ARG A 903 -24.56 20.96 0.01
C ARG A 903 -24.25 20.14 -1.24
N GLU A 904 -25.27 19.88 -2.06
CA GLU A 904 -25.14 19.19 -3.35
C GLU A 904 -24.18 19.95 -4.29
N GLY A 905 -24.38 21.25 -4.48
CA GLY A 905 -23.50 22.11 -5.27
C GLY A 905 -22.07 22.18 -4.74
N SER A 906 -21.88 22.09 -3.41
CA SER A 906 -20.56 21.99 -2.78
C SER A 906 -19.87 20.67 -3.06
N ASN A 907 -20.59 19.54 -3.06
CA ASN A 907 -20.02 18.22 -3.35
C ASN A 907 -19.71 18.04 -4.85
N ILE A 908 -20.53 18.60 -5.75
CA ILE A 908 -20.21 18.67 -7.18
C ILE A 908 -18.93 19.49 -7.37
N ASN A 909 -18.85 20.69 -6.76
CA ASN A 909 -17.65 21.53 -6.83
C ASN A 909 -16.42 20.90 -6.14
N LYS A 910 -16.58 20.04 -5.13
CA LYS A 910 -15.48 19.32 -4.48
C LYS A 910 -14.69 18.52 -5.52
N SER A 911 -15.37 17.74 -6.35
CA SER A 911 -14.73 16.91 -7.38
C SER A 911 -13.90 17.72 -8.40
N LEU A 912 -14.43 18.85 -8.89
CA LEU A 912 -13.75 19.73 -9.84
C LEU A 912 -12.64 20.57 -9.19
N THR A 913 -12.82 20.98 -7.94
CA THR A 913 -11.79 21.69 -7.16
C THR A 913 -10.61 20.78 -6.86
N THR A 914 -10.88 19.52 -6.49
CA THR A 914 -9.84 18.50 -6.30
C THR A 914 -9.14 18.16 -7.62
N LEU A 915 -9.88 18.03 -8.73
CA LEU A 915 -9.29 17.88 -10.07
C LEU A 915 -8.32 19.04 -10.39
N GLY A 916 -8.68 20.27 -10.04
CA GLY A 916 -7.80 21.43 -10.18
C GLY A 916 -6.54 21.38 -9.32
N ARG A 917 -6.65 20.89 -8.07
CA ARG A 917 -5.49 20.66 -7.19
C ARG A 917 -4.57 19.56 -7.72
N VAL A 918 -5.12 18.48 -8.28
CA VAL A 918 -4.36 17.41 -8.93
C VAL A 918 -3.60 17.94 -10.14
N ILE A 919 -4.27 18.68 -11.04
CA ILE A 919 -3.66 19.26 -12.24
C ILE A 919 -2.58 20.28 -11.87
N ALA A 920 -2.83 21.17 -10.91
CA ALA A 920 -1.85 22.14 -10.44
C ALA A 920 -0.60 21.49 -9.81
N ALA A 921 -0.76 20.41 -9.04
CA ALA A 921 0.36 19.66 -8.48
C ALA A 921 1.21 18.98 -9.57
N LEU A 922 0.56 18.30 -10.52
CA LEU A 922 1.23 17.63 -11.64
C LEU A 922 1.93 18.61 -12.60
N ALA A 923 1.44 19.85 -12.70
CA ALA A 923 1.96 20.89 -13.57
C ALA A 923 3.12 21.73 -12.97
N ASP A 924 3.44 21.60 -11.66
CA ASP A 924 4.54 22.38 -11.06
C ASP A 924 5.92 21.74 -11.34
N PRO A 925 6.80 22.37 -12.14
CA PRO A 925 8.14 21.86 -12.43
C PRO A 925 9.05 21.76 -11.19
N LYS A 926 8.68 22.34 -10.04
CA LYS A 926 9.43 22.19 -8.78
C LYS A 926 9.32 20.78 -8.20
N GLN A 927 8.22 20.06 -8.45
CA GLN A 927 8.06 18.67 -8.00
C GLN A 927 8.84 17.68 -8.88
N GLN A 928 9.20 18.06 -10.12
CA GLN A 928 9.90 17.21 -11.08
C GLN A 928 11.44 17.20 -10.93
N ARG A 929 11.98 17.79 -9.85
CA ARG A 929 13.44 17.80 -9.58
C ARG A 929 13.86 16.58 -8.75
N PRO A 930 14.67 15.65 -9.30
CA PRO A 930 15.22 14.56 -8.48
C PRO A 930 16.13 15.12 -7.39
N GLY A 931 16.02 14.58 -6.17
CA GLY A 931 16.86 14.96 -5.02
C GLY A 931 16.19 15.84 -3.95
N LYS A 932 14.90 16.21 -4.09
CA LYS A 932 14.13 16.84 -3.00
C LYS A 932 12.95 15.95 -2.62
N ARG A 933 12.85 15.51 -1.36
CA ARG A 933 11.70 14.71 -0.87
C ARG A 933 10.39 15.47 -1.19
N SER A 934 9.49 14.83 -1.93
CA SER A 934 8.19 15.39 -2.27
C SER A 934 7.41 15.64 -0.98
N ARG A 935 7.12 16.90 -0.66
CA ARG A 935 6.26 17.28 0.47
C ARG A 935 4.78 17.36 0.10
N ASP A 936 4.46 17.34 -1.19
CA ASP A 936 3.09 17.49 -1.70
C ASP A 936 2.66 16.20 -2.41
N ILE A 937 1.92 15.35 -1.70
CA ILE A 937 1.26 14.17 -2.27
C ILE A 937 0.13 14.65 -3.20
N VAL A 938 0.10 14.17 -4.45
CA VAL A 938 -0.95 14.54 -5.41
C VAL A 938 -2.31 14.01 -4.90
N PRO A 939 -3.33 14.87 -4.68
CA PRO A 939 -4.52 14.55 -3.89
C PRO A 939 -5.60 13.77 -4.66
N TYR A 940 -5.24 12.66 -5.32
CA TYR A 940 -6.20 11.85 -6.10
C TYR A 940 -7.38 11.33 -5.26
N ARG A 941 -7.12 10.94 -3.99
CA ARG A 941 -8.13 10.34 -3.11
C ARG A 941 -9.10 11.34 -2.47
N ASP A 942 -8.88 12.65 -2.62
CA ASP A 942 -9.73 13.68 -2.02
C ASP A 942 -11.14 13.75 -2.67
N SER A 943 -11.32 13.19 -3.89
CA SER A 943 -12.62 12.99 -4.54
C SER A 943 -12.66 11.68 -5.32
N ILE A 944 -13.87 11.12 -5.45
CA ILE A 944 -14.16 9.95 -6.28
C ILE A 944 -13.69 10.14 -7.74
N LEU A 945 -13.97 11.31 -8.34
CA LEU A 945 -13.65 11.57 -9.74
C LEU A 945 -12.14 11.50 -9.98
N THR A 946 -11.36 12.19 -9.13
CA THR A 946 -9.90 12.21 -9.23
C THR A 946 -9.26 10.87 -8.86
N TRP A 947 -9.93 10.05 -8.04
CA TRP A 947 -9.44 8.72 -7.74
C TRP A 947 -9.64 7.80 -8.96
N LEU A 948 -10.82 7.77 -9.57
CA LEU A 948 -11.09 6.97 -10.79
C LEU A 948 -10.25 7.43 -11.99
N LEU A 949 -10.00 8.74 -12.12
CA LEU A 949 -9.14 9.32 -13.16
C LEU A 949 -7.64 9.36 -12.81
N LYS A 950 -7.21 8.77 -11.68
CA LYS A 950 -5.79 8.69 -11.26
C LYS A 950 -4.87 8.15 -12.36
N ASP A 951 -5.32 7.11 -13.05
CA ASP A 951 -4.54 6.49 -14.14
C ASP A 951 -4.53 7.36 -15.41
N SER A 952 -5.65 8.06 -15.69
CA SER A 952 -5.76 8.99 -16.81
C SER A 952 -4.90 10.25 -16.62
N LEU A 953 -4.70 10.70 -15.38
CA LEU A 953 -4.01 11.94 -15.04
C LEU A 953 -2.63 11.65 -14.46
N GLY A 954 -1.69 11.28 -15.32
CA GLY A 954 -0.28 11.02 -14.94
C GLY A 954 0.10 9.54 -14.81
N GLY A 955 -0.87 8.62 -14.94
CA GLY A 955 -0.65 7.16 -14.98
C GLY A 955 -0.50 6.60 -16.40
N ASN A 956 -0.94 5.37 -16.60
CA ASN A 956 -0.84 4.59 -17.83
C ASN A 956 -1.97 4.92 -18.81
N SER A 957 -2.00 6.14 -19.34
CA SER A 957 -3.01 6.54 -20.33
C SER A 957 -2.52 7.67 -21.24
N LYS A 958 -2.84 7.61 -22.54
CA LYS A 958 -2.74 8.76 -23.45
C LYS A 958 -4.00 9.61 -23.26
N THR A 959 -3.82 10.85 -22.81
CA THR A 959 -4.93 11.66 -22.29
C THR A 959 -5.06 12.99 -23.02
N ALA A 960 -6.29 13.35 -23.38
CA ALA A 960 -6.66 14.63 -23.95
C ALA A 960 -7.70 15.37 -23.08
N MET A 961 -7.52 16.67 -22.97
CA MET A 961 -8.48 17.61 -22.39
C MET A 961 -9.11 18.46 -23.50
N ILE A 962 -10.44 18.51 -23.54
CA ILE A 962 -11.20 19.42 -24.40
C ILE A 962 -11.80 20.55 -23.54
N ALA A 963 -11.19 21.72 -23.57
CA ALA A 963 -11.66 22.90 -22.87
C ALA A 963 -12.75 23.62 -23.70
N CYS A 964 -14.01 23.45 -23.30
CA CYS A 964 -15.18 24.06 -23.94
C CYS A 964 -15.47 25.43 -23.30
N ILE A 965 -15.44 26.50 -24.09
CA ILE A 965 -15.55 27.89 -23.61
C ILE A 965 -16.74 28.65 -24.22
N SER A 966 -17.24 29.64 -23.47
CA SER A 966 -18.33 30.52 -23.90
C SER A 966 -17.77 31.77 -24.60
N PRO A 967 -18.37 32.24 -25.72
CA PRO A 967 -17.94 33.46 -26.38
C PRO A 967 -18.20 34.74 -25.56
N SER A 968 -19.13 34.74 -24.59
CA SER A 968 -19.59 35.96 -23.91
C SER A 968 -19.26 36.07 -22.41
N ASP A 969 -18.68 35.03 -21.79
CA ASP A 969 -18.45 34.96 -20.34
C ASP A 969 -16.96 35.04 -20.03
N TYR A 970 -16.53 36.17 -19.47
CA TYR A 970 -15.10 36.45 -19.27
C TYR A 970 -14.47 35.69 -18.08
N GLU A 971 -15.13 35.63 -16.91
CA GLU A 971 -14.50 35.06 -15.69
C GLU A 971 -14.38 33.53 -15.77
N GLU A 972 -15.44 32.86 -16.24
CA GLU A 972 -15.45 31.40 -16.36
C GLU A 972 -14.60 30.92 -17.55
N THR A 973 -14.58 31.66 -18.67
CA THR A 973 -13.69 31.34 -19.79
C THR A 973 -12.21 31.55 -19.45
N LEU A 974 -11.85 32.66 -18.77
CA LEU A 974 -10.47 32.86 -18.30
C LEU A 974 -10.05 31.76 -17.31
N SER A 975 -10.96 31.31 -16.45
CA SER A 975 -10.70 30.22 -15.51
C SER A 975 -10.46 28.90 -16.27
N THR A 976 -11.28 28.61 -17.28
CA THR A 976 -11.16 27.43 -18.16
C THR A 976 -9.85 27.43 -18.96
N LEU A 977 -9.47 28.56 -19.57
CA LEU A 977 -8.23 28.69 -20.36
C LEU A 977 -6.97 28.53 -19.50
N ARG A 978 -6.95 29.08 -18.28
CA ARG A 978 -5.84 28.89 -17.32
C ARG A 978 -5.69 27.43 -16.89
N TYR A 979 -6.82 26.75 -16.71
CA TYR A 979 -6.85 25.34 -16.33
C TYR A 979 -6.28 24.46 -17.45
N ALA A 980 -6.64 24.77 -18.70
CA ALA A 980 -6.12 24.14 -19.91
C ALA A 980 -4.59 24.35 -20.07
N ASP A 981 -4.07 25.57 -19.87
CA ASP A 981 -2.62 25.85 -19.93
C ASP A 981 -1.81 25.09 -18.85
N GLN A 982 -2.40 24.85 -17.68
CA GLN A 982 -1.79 24.00 -16.65
C GLN A 982 -1.81 22.52 -17.05
N ALA A 983 -2.93 22.01 -17.56
CA ALA A 983 -3.08 20.62 -17.96
C ALA A 983 -2.05 20.21 -19.03
N LYS A 984 -1.70 21.10 -19.96
CA LYS A 984 -0.70 20.89 -21.04
C LYS A 984 0.72 20.53 -20.53
N ARG A 985 1.00 20.76 -19.24
CA ARG A 985 2.30 20.50 -18.60
C ARG A 985 2.36 19.14 -17.90
N ILE A 986 1.24 18.44 -17.80
CA ILE A 986 1.15 17.12 -17.18
C ILE A 986 1.78 16.08 -18.11
N ARG A 987 2.57 15.17 -17.52
CA ARG A 987 3.17 14.03 -18.21
C ARG A 987 2.52 12.73 -17.74
N THR A 988 2.00 11.95 -18.66
CA THR A 988 1.53 10.59 -18.47
C THR A 988 2.62 9.58 -18.80
N ARG A 989 2.43 8.33 -18.38
CA ARG A 989 3.34 7.19 -18.59
C ARG A 989 2.61 6.08 -19.35
N ALA A 990 2.08 6.40 -20.52
CA ALA A 990 1.33 5.46 -21.34
C ALA A 990 2.22 4.31 -21.86
N VAL A 991 1.75 3.07 -21.71
CA VAL A 991 2.40 1.83 -22.12
C VAL A 991 1.40 0.99 -22.94
N VAL A 992 1.91 0.18 -23.87
CA VAL A 992 1.10 -0.82 -24.59
C VAL A 992 0.80 -1.99 -23.65
N ASN A 993 -0.48 -2.31 -23.48
CA ASN A 993 -0.91 -3.40 -22.60
C ASN A 993 -1.10 -4.64 -23.45
N GLN A 994 -0.05 -5.46 -23.51
CA GLN A 994 -0.01 -6.71 -24.27
C GLN A 994 0.44 -7.86 -23.37
N ASP A 995 -0.39 -8.89 -23.30
CA ASP A 995 -0.11 -10.17 -22.67
C ASP A 995 0.17 -11.23 -23.74
N HIS A 996 1.16 -12.09 -23.48
CA HIS A 996 1.46 -13.25 -24.32
C HIS A 996 0.96 -14.49 -23.57
N ILE A 997 0.02 -15.22 -24.14
CA ILE A 997 -0.59 -16.40 -23.53
C ILE A 997 -0.56 -17.52 -24.57
N SER A 998 0.22 -18.58 -24.33
CA SER A 998 0.15 -19.74 -25.23
C SER A 998 -1.24 -20.41 -25.16
N THR A 999 -1.65 -21.05 -26.25
CA THR A 999 -2.88 -21.87 -26.31
C THR A 999 -2.95 -22.85 -25.14
N ALA A 1000 -1.85 -23.56 -24.88
CA ALA A 1000 -1.69 -24.48 -23.76
C ALA A 1000 -1.81 -23.84 -22.37
N GLU A 1001 -1.25 -22.64 -22.15
CA GLU A 1001 -1.41 -21.90 -20.88
C GLU A 1001 -2.84 -21.42 -20.69
N ARG A 1002 -3.51 -20.97 -21.76
CA ARG A 1002 -4.91 -20.54 -21.70
C ARG A 1002 -5.83 -21.68 -21.31
N ASP A 1003 -5.70 -22.84 -21.96
CA ASP A 1003 -6.54 -24.00 -21.67
C ASP A 1003 -6.24 -24.58 -20.29
N ALA A 1004 -4.96 -24.69 -19.90
CA ALA A 1004 -4.59 -25.11 -18.55
C ALA A 1004 -5.06 -24.12 -17.46
N GLN A 1005 -5.08 -22.82 -17.73
CA GLN A 1005 -5.57 -21.81 -16.79
C GLN A 1005 -7.10 -21.77 -16.73
N ILE A 1006 -7.81 -22.02 -17.84
CA ILE A 1006 -9.26 -22.20 -17.86
C ILE A 1006 -9.66 -23.45 -17.09
N GLU A 1007 -8.96 -24.57 -17.29
CA GLU A 1007 -9.22 -25.82 -16.57
C GLU A 1007 -8.89 -25.70 -15.07
N ALA A 1008 -7.77 -25.06 -14.71
CA ALA A 1008 -7.42 -24.75 -13.33
C ALA A 1008 -8.44 -23.81 -12.66
N MET A 1009 -8.90 -22.75 -13.36
CA MET A 1009 -9.95 -21.86 -12.84
C MET A 1009 -11.32 -22.56 -12.75
N ALA A 1010 -11.65 -23.45 -13.68
CA ALA A 1010 -12.88 -24.23 -13.64
C ALA A 1010 -12.90 -25.19 -12.44
N GLU A 1011 -11.78 -25.88 -12.17
CA GLU A 1011 -11.64 -26.74 -11.00
C GLU A 1011 -11.54 -25.92 -9.70
N GLU A 1012 -10.90 -24.74 -9.69
CA GLU A 1012 -10.92 -23.84 -8.54
C GLU A 1012 -12.34 -23.32 -8.24
N ILE A 1013 -13.11 -22.92 -9.26
CA ILE A 1013 -14.52 -22.55 -9.12
C ILE A 1013 -15.34 -23.73 -8.58
N ARG A 1014 -15.09 -24.95 -9.06
CA ARG A 1014 -15.76 -26.17 -8.58
C ARG A 1014 -15.41 -26.48 -7.12
N LEU A 1015 -14.14 -26.37 -6.74
CA LEU A 1015 -13.65 -26.55 -5.37
C LEU A 1015 -14.17 -25.45 -4.43
N LEU A 1016 -14.29 -24.21 -4.90
CA LEU A 1016 -14.93 -23.11 -4.16
C LEU A 1016 -16.43 -23.33 -4.02
N GLN A 1017 -17.13 -23.82 -5.05
CA GLN A 1017 -18.55 -24.20 -4.95
C GLN A 1017 -18.77 -25.35 -3.96
N LEU A 1018 -17.88 -26.37 -3.97
CA LEU A 1018 -17.85 -27.44 -2.97
C LEU A 1018 -17.59 -26.87 -1.56
N SER A 1019 -16.58 -26.02 -1.39
CA SER A 1019 -16.24 -25.37 -0.11
C SER A 1019 -17.36 -24.47 0.42
N VAL A 1020 -18.09 -23.76 -0.45
CA VAL A 1020 -19.28 -22.98 -0.08
C VAL A 1020 -20.45 -23.90 0.30
N SER A 1021 -20.60 -25.04 -0.37
CA SER A 1021 -21.61 -26.04 0.01
C SER A 1021 -21.31 -26.72 1.36
N ASP A 1022 -20.04 -27.05 1.62
CA ASP A 1022 -19.57 -27.61 2.89
C ASP A 1022 -19.60 -26.58 4.02
N SER A 1023 -19.27 -25.31 3.74
CA SER A 1023 -19.40 -24.23 4.73
C SER A 1023 -20.86 -24.00 5.11
N ARG A 1024 -21.79 -24.01 4.15
CA ARG A 1024 -23.24 -23.97 4.42
C ARG A 1024 -23.73 -25.20 5.18
N ARG A 1025 -23.14 -26.38 4.92
CA ARG A 1025 -23.48 -27.60 5.67
C ARG A 1025 -23.01 -27.52 7.12
N ARG A 1026 -21.77 -27.05 7.33
CA ARG A 1026 -21.19 -26.82 8.66
C ARG A 1026 -21.94 -25.74 9.44
N GLU A 1027 -22.29 -24.60 8.82
CA GLU A 1027 -23.12 -23.57 9.47
C GLU A 1027 -24.48 -24.12 9.92
N LYS A 1028 -25.08 -25.02 9.13
CA LYS A 1028 -26.33 -25.68 9.50
C LYS A 1028 -26.13 -26.69 10.63
N GLU A 1029 -25.08 -27.50 10.57
CA GLU A 1029 -24.71 -28.45 11.63
C GLU A 1029 -24.37 -27.73 12.94
N THR A 1030 -23.70 -26.56 12.92
CA THR A 1030 -23.48 -25.75 14.14
C THR A 1030 -24.78 -25.15 14.67
N LYS A 1031 -25.64 -24.57 13.82
CA LYS A 1031 -26.95 -24.06 14.27
C LYS A 1031 -27.82 -25.14 14.91
N GLU A 1032 -27.92 -26.32 14.30
CA GLU A 1032 -28.64 -27.45 14.87
C GLU A 1032 -28.01 -27.95 16.20
N SER A 1033 -26.71 -27.68 16.44
CA SER A 1033 -26.04 -27.96 17.71
C SER A 1033 -26.24 -26.87 18.77
N GLU A 1034 -26.30 -25.60 18.38
CA GLU A 1034 -26.58 -24.45 19.24
C GLU A 1034 -28.03 -24.47 19.74
N GLU A 1035 -29.00 -24.70 18.85
CA GLU A 1035 -30.41 -24.86 19.20
C GLU A 1035 -30.63 -26.01 20.20
N ARG A 1036 -29.93 -27.15 20.02
CA ARG A 1036 -29.95 -28.25 21.01
C ARG A 1036 -29.30 -27.86 22.33
N LEU A 1037 -28.22 -27.08 22.31
CA LEU A 1037 -27.53 -26.65 23.52
C LEU A 1037 -28.43 -25.71 24.35
N GLU A 1038 -29.12 -24.76 23.70
CA GLU A 1038 -30.15 -23.94 24.35
C GLU A 1038 -31.31 -24.77 24.90
N GLU A 1039 -31.80 -25.77 24.16
CA GLU A 1039 -32.85 -26.67 24.67
C GLU A 1039 -32.39 -27.45 25.91
N TYR A 1040 -31.15 -27.96 25.92
CA TYR A 1040 -30.58 -28.63 27.09
C TYR A 1040 -30.41 -27.66 28.28
N GLN A 1041 -29.91 -26.45 28.07
CA GLN A 1041 -29.78 -25.45 29.13
C GLN A 1041 -31.13 -25.07 29.74
N ASN A 1042 -32.15 -24.85 28.90
CA ASN A 1042 -33.51 -24.56 29.35
C ASN A 1042 -34.13 -25.73 30.14
N ARG A 1043 -33.90 -26.99 29.71
CA ARG A 1043 -34.33 -28.18 30.46
C ARG A 1043 -33.61 -28.32 31.81
N VAL A 1044 -32.31 -28.00 31.90
CA VAL A 1044 -31.57 -28.02 33.18
C VAL A 1044 -32.09 -26.93 34.12
N ALA A 1045 -32.29 -25.71 33.63
CA ALA A 1045 -32.84 -24.61 34.44
C ALA A 1045 -34.26 -24.92 34.97
N ALA A 1046 -35.12 -25.55 34.16
CA ALA A 1046 -36.44 -25.99 34.60
C ALA A 1046 -36.36 -27.11 35.66
N MET A 1047 -35.43 -28.06 35.50
CA MET A 1047 -35.18 -29.12 36.49
C MET A 1047 -34.70 -28.55 37.83
N GLN A 1048 -33.80 -27.56 37.81
CA GLN A 1048 -33.28 -26.90 39.01
C GLN A 1048 -34.39 -26.21 39.80
N ARG A 1049 -35.27 -25.42 39.15
CA ARG A 1049 -36.42 -24.79 39.82
C ARG A 1049 -37.36 -25.82 40.47
N MET A 1050 -37.69 -26.91 39.77
CA MET A 1050 -38.50 -27.99 40.35
C MET A 1050 -37.82 -28.68 41.56
N MET A 1051 -36.49 -28.72 41.59
CA MET A 1051 -35.72 -29.28 42.70
C MET A 1051 -35.72 -28.35 43.91
N GLU A 1052 -35.58 -27.04 43.69
CA GLU A 1052 -35.69 -26.00 44.74
C GLU A 1052 -37.11 -25.95 45.33
N GLU A 1053 -38.15 -25.95 44.51
CA GLU A 1053 -39.55 -26.03 44.96
C GLU A 1053 -39.81 -27.28 45.81
N ARG A 1054 -39.30 -28.45 45.38
CA ARG A 1054 -39.38 -29.68 46.17
C ARG A 1054 -38.63 -29.59 47.49
N SER A 1055 -37.50 -28.91 47.54
CA SER A 1055 -36.73 -28.70 48.78
C SER A 1055 -37.52 -27.85 49.77
N LEU A 1056 -38.09 -26.73 49.32
CA LEU A 1056 -38.93 -25.85 50.14
C LEU A 1056 -40.18 -26.56 50.68
N VAL A 1057 -40.83 -27.38 49.85
CA VAL A 1057 -41.98 -28.21 50.28
C VAL A 1057 -41.56 -29.27 51.30
N ALA A 1058 -40.38 -29.88 51.14
CA ALA A 1058 -39.85 -30.85 52.09
C ALA A 1058 -39.54 -30.20 53.45
N GLU A 1059 -38.88 -29.03 53.47
CA GLU A 1059 -38.62 -28.27 54.70
C GLU A 1059 -39.90 -27.83 55.42
N GLY A 1060 -40.90 -27.34 54.68
CA GLY A 1060 -42.21 -27.00 55.24
C GLY A 1060 -42.90 -28.21 55.88
N LYS A 1061 -42.81 -29.38 55.25
CA LYS A 1061 -43.39 -30.63 55.76
C LYS A 1061 -42.66 -31.16 56.99
N ILE A 1062 -41.33 -31.04 57.04
CA ILE A 1062 -40.52 -31.35 58.23
C ILE A 1062 -40.93 -30.46 59.41
N ARG A 1063 -41.07 -29.14 59.18
CA ARG A 1063 -41.48 -28.19 60.22
C ARG A 1063 -42.89 -28.50 60.78
N SER A 1064 -43.83 -28.86 59.91
CA SER A 1064 -45.17 -29.32 60.32
C SER A 1064 -45.12 -30.59 61.17
N LEU A 1065 -44.38 -31.61 60.73
CA LEU A 1065 -44.24 -32.89 61.46
C LEU A 1065 -43.52 -32.73 62.81
N GLN A 1066 -42.63 -31.74 62.94
CA GLN A 1066 -42.02 -31.36 64.22
C GLN A 1066 -43.06 -30.78 65.18
N THR A 1067 -43.87 -29.80 64.74
CA THR A 1067 -44.94 -29.22 65.58
C THR A 1067 -45.98 -30.27 66.02
N GLU A 1068 -46.32 -31.22 65.13
CA GLU A 1068 -47.25 -32.31 65.45
C GLU A 1068 -46.65 -33.32 66.44
N ASN A 1069 -45.35 -33.63 66.33
CA ASN A 1069 -44.63 -34.43 67.34
C ASN A 1069 -44.56 -33.75 68.71
N GLU A 1070 -44.37 -32.44 68.76
CA GLU A 1070 -44.35 -31.68 70.01
C GLU A 1070 -45.73 -31.66 70.68
N ALA A 1071 -46.79 -31.45 69.90
CA ALA A 1071 -48.17 -31.54 70.38
C ALA A 1071 -48.49 -32.95 70.91
N LEU A 1072 -48.12 -34.01 70.17
CA LEU A 1072 -48.31 -35.40 70.61
C LEU A 1072 -47.50 -35.72 71.87
N ARG A 1073 -46.26 -35.23 72.01
CA ARG A 1073 -45.46 -35.36 73.23
C ARG A 1073 -46.12 -34.67 74.42
N LEU A 1074 -46.68 -33.48 74.22
CA LEU A 1074 -47.42 -32.75 75.27
C LEU A 1074 -48.66 -33.56 75.70
N HIS A 1075 -49.42 -34.09 74.73
CA HIS A 1075 -50.61 -34.88 74.97
C HIS A 1075 -50.32 -36.22 75.67
N LEU A 1076 -49.21 -36.88 75.30
CA LEU A 1076 -48.74 -38.11 75.93
C LEU A 1076 -48.26 -37.86 77.37
N LYS A 1077 -47.64 -36.69 77.64
CA LYS A 1077 -47.27 -36.26 78.99
C LYS A 1077 -48.51 -36.04 79.87
N LEU A 1078 -49.52 -35.33 79.36
CA LEU A 1078 -50.79 -35.13 80.06
C LEU A 1078 -51.51 -36.46 80.34
N ALA A 1079 -51.51 -37.39 79.38
CA ALA A 1079 -52.05 -38.73 79.59
C ALA A 1079 -51.27 -39.52 80.65
N LEU A 1080 -49.94 -39.49 80.63
CA LEU A 1080 -49.09 -40.14 81.65
C LEU A 1080 -49.29 -39.55 83.05
N ASP A 1081 -49.49 -38.24 83.17
CA ASP A 1081 -49.79 -37.60 84.46
C ASP A 1081 -51.21 -37.97 84.96
N SER A 1082 -52.20 -38.11 84.06
CA SER A 1082 -53.53 -38.64 84.43
C SER A 1082 -53.51 -40.10 84.89
N LEU A 1083 -52.63 -40.94 84.32
CA LEU A 1083 -52.44 -42.34 84.72
C LEU A 1083 -51.72 -42.51 86.07
N LYS A 1084 -51.01 -41.48 86.56
CA LYS A 1084 -50.29 -41.54 87.84
C LYS A 1084 -51.17 -41.30 89.07
N ASN A 1085 -52.33 -40.64 88.91
CA ASN A 1085 -53.28 -40.39 90.00
C ASN A 1085 -54.74 -40.63 89.52
N PRO A 1086 -55.15 -41.90 89.34
CA PRO A 1086 -56.54 -42.22 89.05
C PRO A 1086 -57.42 -41.93 90.28
N ILE A 1087 -58.20 -40.84 90.22
CA ILE A 1087 -59.30 -40.59 91.15
C ILE A 1087 -60.45 -41.55 90.78
N PRO A 1088 -61.08 -42.29 91.72
CA PRO A 1088 -62.06 -43.33 91.39
C PRO A 1088 -63.32 -42.79 90.69
N GLU A 1089 -63.88 -43.61 89.80
CA GLU A 1089 -65.13 -43.30 89.08
C GLU A 1089 -66.31 -43.12 90.05
N VAL A 1090 -66.95 -41.95 89.99
CA VAL A 1090 -68.30 -41.75 90.51
C VAL A 1090 -69.27 -41.93 89.35
N VAL A 1091 -69.97 -43.07 89.33
CA VAL A 1091 -71.06 -43.33 88.39
C VAL A 1091 -72.19 -42.34 88.65
N VAL A 1092 -72.38 -41.40 87.74
CA VAL A 1092 -73.57 -40.54 87.69
C VAL A 1092 -74.46 -41.03 86.55
N LYS A 1093 -75.70 -41.39 86.87
CA LYS A 1093 -76.70 -41.79 85.87
C LYS A 1093 -77.13 -40.59 85.04
N GLU A 1094 -77.45 -40.90 83.79
CA GLU A 1094 -78.17 -40.07 82.84
C GLU A 1094 -79.30 -39.27 83.51
N ASN A 1095 -79.42 -37.99 83.18
CA ASN A 1095 -80.57 -37.57 82.39
C ASN A 1095 -80.45 -36.17 81.79
N GLN A 1096 -81.17 -36.03 80.68
CA GLN A 1096 -81.78 -34.79 80.19
C GLN A 1096 -80.83 -33.70 79.71
N SER A 1097 -80.62 -33.76 78.38
CA SER A 1097 -80.92 -32.61 77.53
C SER A 1097 -82.17 -31.87 78.02
N ASP A 1098 -82.09 -30.55 78.13
CA ASP A 1098 -82.74 -29.65 77.18
C ASP A 1098 -82.18 -28.23 77.30
N GLU A 1099 -82.22 -27.53 76.17
CA GLU A 1099 -82.40 -26.09 75.89
C GLU A 1099 -82.07 -25.05 77.00
N VAL A 1100 -81.62 -23.83 76.71
CA VAL A 1100 -82.19 -22.77 75.85
C VAL A 1100 -81.07 -21.72 75.61
N VAL A 1101 -81.40 -20.61 74.93
CA VAL A 1101 -80.66 -19.33 74.82
C VAL A 1101 -79.69 -19.37 73.63
N ASP A 1102 -80.16 -18.92 72.45
CA ASP A 1102 -80.06 -17.53 71.99
C ASP A 1102 -78.60 -17.07 71.89
N LYS A 1103 -78.10 -16.45 70.83
CA LYS A 1103 -78.57 -15.90 69.55
C LYS A 1103 -77.31 -15.17 69.03
N GLU A 1104 -77.45 -14.49 67.89
CA GLU A 1104 -76.55 -13.40 67.49
C GLU A 1104 -75.13 -13.79 67.02
N ASN A 1105 -74.56 -13.10 66.03
CA ASN A 1105 -75.25 -12.34 64.99
C ASN A 1105 -74.48 -12.36 63.68
N ALA A 1106 -75.23 -12.18 62.60
CA ALA A 1106 -74.64 -11.80 61.34
C ALA A 1106 -74.23 -10.32 61.38
N LYS A 1107 -73.01 -10.05 60.90
CA LYS A 1107 -72.48 -8.75 60.45
C LYS A 1107 -72.05 -7.72 61.51
N ALA A 1108 -70.86 -7.19 61.23
CA ALA A 1108 -70.30 -5.90 61.65
C ALA A 1108 -69.99 -5.72 63.15
N ASP A 1109 -68.71 -5.86 63.50
CA ASP A 1109 -68.05 -4.89 64.39
C ASP A 1109 -66.59 -4.65 63.94
N GLU A 1110 -66.17 -3.39 63.95
CA GLU A 1110 -64.81 -2.93 63.60
C GLU A 1110 -64.05 -2.54 64.88
N GLY A 1111 -63.46 -3.54 65.54
CA GLY A 1111 -62.83 -3.42 66.87
C GLY A 1111 -61.33 -3.11 66.87
N LYS A 1112 -60.96 -1.83 66.90
CA LYS A 1112 -59.59 -1.26 66.91
C LYS A 1112 -58.62 -1.87 67.93
N GLY A 1113 -57.44 -2.30 67.47
CA GLY A 1113 -56.20 -2.37 68.26
C GLY A 1113 -55.28 -1.18 67.94
N GLN A 1114 -54.97 -0.33 68.92
CA GLN A 1114 -54.42 1.02 68.69
C GLN A 1114 -52.87 1.06 68.67
N SER A 1115 -52.29 1.85 67.76
CA SER A 1115 -50.93 2.39 67.91
C SER A 1115 -50.83 3.89 67.63
N ARG A 1116 -51.22 4.65 68.67
CA ARG A 1116 -50.52 5.81 69.25
C ARG A 1116 -49.70 6.74 68.33
N ARG A 1117 -50.22 7.95 68.17
CA ARG A 1117 -49.47 9.17 67.79
C ARG A 1117 -48.81 9.78 69.04
N GLN A 1118 -47.48 9.81 69.09
CA GLN A 1118 -46.62 10.72 69.89
C GLN A 1118 -45.36 10.92 69.03
N SER A 1119 -45.01 12.11 68.52
CA SER A 1119 -44.68 13.40 69.16
C SER A 1119 -43.24 13.44 69.71
N LEU A 1120 -42.46 14.42 69.21
CA LEU A 1120 -41.09 14.83 69.58
C LEU A 1120 -39.98 13.97 68.91
N VAL A 1121 -39.07 14.51 68.07
CA VAL A 1121 -38.04 15.59 68.27
C VAL A 1121 -36.91 15.07 69.16
N ASP A 1122 -35.60 15.13 68.83
CA ASP A 1122 -34.82 15.73 67.72
C ASP A 1122 -33.92 14.64 67.04
N GLU A 1123 -32.91 14.83 66.15
CA GLU A 1123 -32.13 15.99 65.67
C GLU A 1123 -31.73 15.85 64.15
N ALA A 1124 -30.52 16.28 63.72
CA ALA A 1124 -30.03 16.29 62.33
C ALA A 1124 -28.64 15.60 62.13
N TYR A 1125 -28.24 15.26 60.89
CA TYR A 1125 -27.13 15.90 60.11
C TYR A 1125 -26.71 15.13 58.81
N TYR A 1126 -27.04 15.66 57.60
CA TYR A 1126 -26.43 15.59 56.23
C TYR A 1126 -25.97 14.26 55.56
N GLY A 1127 -26.01 14.09 54.22
CA GLY A 1127 -26.43 14.93 53.07
C GLY A 1127 -26.54 14.11 51.75
N GLU A 1128 -27.48 14.42 50.84
CA GLU A 1128 -27.34 15.19 49.55
C GLU A 1128 -26.86 14.32 48.34
N ASP A 1129 -27.73 13.96 47.38
CA ASP A 1129 -28.11 14.59 46.07
C ASP A 1129 -27.33 13.93 44.88
N ASP A 1130 -27.74 13.82 43.61
CA ASP A 1130 -28.71 14.56 42.75
C ASP A 1130 -29.51 13.64 41.77
N GLY A 1131 -30.77 14.01 41.50
CA GLY A 1131 -31.28 14.47 40.17
C GLY A 1131 -31.19 13.69 38.83
N TYR A 1132 -32.38 13.35 38.29
CA TYR A 1132 -32.85 13.49 36.87
C TYR A 1132 -32.25 12.69 35.68
N GLU A 1133 -33.05 11.74 35.14
CA GLU A 1133 -33.41 11.65 33.70
C GLU A 1133 -34.58 10.66 33.49
N SER A 1134 -35.82 11.13 33.23
CA SER A 1134 -36.98 10.24 32.97
C SER A 1134 -38.18 10.95 32.32
N GLU A 1135 -38.16 11.18 31.00
CA GLU A 1135 -39.36 11.68 30.28
C GLU A 1135 -39.43 11.31 28.76
N VAL A 1136 -38.60 10.37 28.27
CA VAL A 1136 -38.50 10.04 26.81
C VAL A 1136 -38.73 8.55 26.49
N TYR A 1137 -38.95 7.70 27.50
CA TYR A 1137 -39.10 6.25 27.31
C TYR A 1137 -40.55 5.73 27.33
N GLU A 1138 -41.53 6.49 27.84
CA GLU A 1138 -42.92 6.01 27.97
C GLU A 1138 -43.73 6.11 26.66
N GLU A 1139 -43.51 7.13 25.80
CA GLU A 1139 -44.23 7.23 24.51
C GLU A 1139 -43.98 6.01 23.60
N LYS A 1140 -42.74 5.52 23.53
CA LYS A 1140 -42.36 4.40 22.65
C LYS A 1140 -42.90 3.04 23.09
N ALA A 1141 -43.36 2.90 24.33
CA ALA A 1141 -43.94 1.65 24.81
C ALA A 1141 -45.39 1.46 24.33
N ASN A 1142 -46.14 2.56 24.23
CA ASN A 1142 -47.56 2.55 23.86
C ASN A 1142 -47.76 2.30 22.35
N ASP A 1143 -46.99 2.99 21.49
CA ASP A 1143 -47.01 2.78 20.02
C ASP A 1143 -46.80 1.29 19.63
N VAL A 1144 -45.94 0.59 20.37
CA VAL A 1144 -45.63 -0.83 20.14
C VAL A 1144 -46.76 -1.76 20.60
N GLN A 1145 -47.51 -1.38 21.63
CA GLN A 1145 -48.69 -2.15 22.07
C GLN A 1145 -49.85 -2.01 21.10
N ASP A 1146 -50.13 -0.80 20.60
CA ASP A 1146 -51.21 -0.56 19.64
C ASP A 1146 -50.96 -1.31 18.31
N TYR A 1147 -49.73 -1.23 17.77
CA TYR A 1147 -49.35 -1.99 16.58
C TYR A 1147 -49.48 -3.52 16.76
N MET A 1148 -49.16 -4.02 17.94
CA MET A 1148 -49.28 -5.45 18.25
C MET A 1148 -50.75 -5.88 18.41
N HIS A 1149 -51.65 -4.97 18.79
CA HIS A 1149 -53.09 -5.26 18.88
C HIS A 1149 -53.76 -5.28 17.50
N GLU A 1150 -53.40 -4.38 16.60
CA GLU A 1150 -53.87 -4.35 15.20
C GLU A 1150 -53.47 -5.64 14.44
N LEU A 1151 -52.22 -6.09 14.60
CA LEU A 1151 -51.71 -7.32 13.99
C LEU A 1151 -52.48 -8.59 14.43
N LEU A 1152 -53.00 -8.61 15.67
CA LEU A 1152 -53.78 -9.73 16.20
C LEU A 1152 -55.21 -9.78 15.64
N GLU A 1153 -55.83 -8.62 15.36
CA GLU A 1153 -57.13 -8.56 14.68
C GLU A 1153 -57.04 -9.02 13.22
N ASP A 1154 -55.98 -8.62 12.51
CA ASP A 1154 -55.74 -9.06 11.13
C ASP A 1154 -55.49 -10.58 11.03
N LEU A 1155 -54.75 -11.16 11.99
CA LEU A 1155 -54.58 -12.61 12.09
C LEU A 1155 -55.90 -13.35 12.38
N ALA A 1156 -56.80 -12.76 13.17
CA ALA A 1156 -58.13 -13.32 13.42
C ALA A 1156 -59.02 -13.28 12.16
N LEU A 1157 -58.99 -12.18 11.41
CA LEU A 1157 -59.68 -12.03 10.12
C LEU A 1157 -59.14 -13.00 9.06
N PHE A 1158 -57.83 -13.19 8.98
CA PHE A 1158 -57.19 -14.14 8.08
C PHE A 1158 -57.58 -15.60 8.41
N ARG A 1159 -57.56 -15.96 9.71
CA ARG A 1159 -57.98 -17.30 10.17
C ARG A 1159 -59.46 -17.59 9.84
N ARG A 1160 -60.33 -16.57 9.91
CA ARG A 1160 -61.75 -16.69 9.53
C ARG A 1160 -61.91 -16.93 8.03
N LYS A 1161 -61.23 -16.14 7.17
CA LYS A 1161 -61.24 -16.33 5.70
C LYS A 1161 -60.73 -17.71 5.28
N ILE A 1162 -59.66 -18.23 5.88
CA ILE A 1162 -59.17 -19.59 5.61
C ILE A 1162 -60.20 -20.65 6.01
N SER A 1163 -60.95 -20.45 7.09
CA SER A 1163 -61.99 -21.39 7.51
C SER A 1163 -63.19 -21.38 6.56
N ASP A 1164 -63.57 -20.21 6.03
CA ASP A 1164 -64.66 -20.06 5.06
C ASP A 1164 -64.27 -20.67 3.70
N ASP A 1165 -63.05 -20.44 3.20
CA ASP A 1165 -62.55 -21.08 1.96
C ASP A 1165 -62.43 -22.61 2.11
N LYS A 1166 -62.01 -23.12 3.28
CA LYS A 1166 -61.97 -24.56 3.54
C LYS A 1166 -63.35 -25.23 3.45
N GLY A 1167 -64.42 -24.53 3.82
CA GLY A 1167 -65.80 -25.01 3.61
C GLY A 1167 -66.19 -25.05 2.12
N ARG A 1168 -65.67 -24.10 1.33
CA ARG A 1168 -65.95 -23.95 -0.10
C ARG A 1168 -65.32 -25.03 -1.00
N PHE A 1169 -64.26 -25.69 -0.54
CA PHE A 1169 -63.52 -26.71 -1.29
C PHE A 1169 -63.88 -28.17 -0.91
N LEU A 1170 -64.88 -28.39 -0.04
CA LEU A 1170 -65.28 -29.73 0.40
C LEU A 1170 -66.60 -30.24 -0.21
N ASP A 1171 -67.42 -29.36 -0.79
CA ASP A 1171 -68.69 -29.69 -1.46
C ASP A 1171 -68.75 -29.12 -2.88
N ASP A 1172 -68.08 -29.77 -3.85
CA ASP A 1172 -68.73 -30.06 -5.14
C ASP A 1172 -68.02 -31.19 -5.89
N GLY A 1173 -68.79 -32.12 -6.44
CA GLY A 1173 -68.28 -33.36 -7.02
C GLY A 1173 -68.58 -33.50 -8.50
N SER A 1174 -67.79 -32.91 -9.40
CA SER A 1174 -67.59 -33.47 -10.76
C SER A 1174 -66.45 -32.89 -11.63
N ARG A 1175 -65.56 -33.81 -12.05
CA ARG A 1175 -64.94 -33.92 -13.39
C ARG A 1175 -64.07 -32.79 -14.01
N HIS A 1176 -62.75 -33.05 -13.94
CA HIS A 1176 -61.87 -33.38 -15.10
C HIS A 1176 -61.39 -32.26 -16.08
N PRO A 1177 -60.29 -32.49 -16.86
CA PRO A 1177 -59.09 -31.66 -16.66
C PRO A 1177 -58.54 -30.92 -17.90
N LEU A 1178 -57.80 -29.85 -17.64
CA LEU A 1178 -56.84 -29.19 -18.55
C LEU A 1178 -55.69 -28.66 -17.68
N GLY A 1179 -54.42 -28.65 -18.07
CA GLY A 1179 -53.78 -29.15 -19.30
C GLY A 1179 -52.26 -28.89 -19.20
N VAL A 1180 -51.46 -29.62 -19.97
CA VAL A 1180 -49.99 -29.51 -19.98
C VAL A 1180 -49.55 -28.09 -20.37
N ARG A 1181 -48.53 -27.54 -19.70
CA ARG A 1181 -47.70 -26.48 -20.27
C ARG A 1181 -46.21 -26.80 -20.20
N VAL A 1182 -45.59 -26.65 -21.37
CA VAL A 1182 -44.16 -26.73 -21.66
C VAL A 1182 -43.52 -25.39 -21.27
N ASN A 1183 -42.25 -25.42 -20.85
CA ASN A 1183 -41.46 -24.21 -20.63
C ASN A 1183 -41.17 -23.49 -21.97
N ILE A 1184 -41.40 -22.18 -21.97
CA ILE A 1184 -40.58 -21.20 -22.70
C ILE A 1184 -39.82 -20.43 -21.63
#